data_AF-A0A357KL74-F1
#
_entry.id   AF-A0A357KL74-F1
#
_cell.length_a   1.000
_cell.length_b   1.000
_cell.length_c   1.000
_cell.angle_alpha   90.00
_cell.angle_beta   90.00
_cell.angle_gamma   90.00
#
_symmetry.space_group_name_H-M   'P 1'
#
loop_
_entity.id
_entity.type
_entity.pdbx_description
1 polymer ?
#
loop_
_entity_poly.entity_id
_entity_poly.type
_entity_poly.pdbx_seq_one_letter_code
_entity_poly.pdbx_strand_id
1 'polypeptide(L)'
;MITLVPNTGIQFIDVEINTSSLRSVRFSYGFDGSKINLNELVLDAESGDLLDAEGKVVSDDDQVSGSVDQALKLLAGEWLPLPFFRNNEMGPINWARMYLPARRLREDTKLVIAFDTALAERQLGSNAPDHAASLMPVERDVPAGKTVFSLPKNSDHLQSFLALGWVSDWFDRLADQNNISATEHDRERKAKFLAHVLALLLTLSRNEAVSFPKVKFIDTVSPNPTRRPVQVDLVLDIGNSRTFGLLVEEADPNNAIQLADSYPLVFRDISSPDLIHTRPFESRLEFHKPYFGPEYLSKASGRRVAFRWPSAVRIGHEAVRLSHKSSNVDGSTGMSSPKRYLWSSESVAQEWRFNTSMTPDGQSSVDSGGYFENFSSEGDYLDDDSSELPALEAKFSRSSMMTFFMMELILQVMREINAPSRRENRGERKQARCLRRIVLTMPTAMTRPERRILEVRMNEALAEVWRTTQLADIPKPIIQMQWDEATATQAVFVYNEIVERFYGDTESFMHASARCRNDDNGLRIASLDIGGGTSDLIISSYRNVGRGLLPKQEFREGFQCAGDDILKGVIENHVIPAFLAYLDAKGCPDAQVFLYNRLGPVQSGESALRKIRRQQFSQQVLVPIGLWILGQHEKYQKFDTEHQVVVAWDQVFGRGQKPAAAVLEHIFSYEGSPEDVDIEDFSFTVSAALLNKTITSVMEPFIECLAEATYYYDCDFLLLAGRPSRFPALRDLIIQCMPVSADRVITMHDYEVGDWYPLRNSKFQIGDPKTCAAVGAMICALSEGQLDD
;
A
#
# COMPACT_ATOMS: atom_id res chain seq x y z
N MET A 1 -17.62 1.91 20.60
CA MET A 1 -18.00 3.20 19.97
C MET A 1 -16.73 3.77 19.37
N ILE A 2 -16.75 4.09 18.08
CA ILE A 2 -15.60 4.54 17.31
C ILE A 2 -15.72 6.05 17.09
N THR A 3 -14.59 6.74 17.00
CA THR A 3 -14.52 8.15 16.65
C THR A 3 -13.93 8.33 15.26
N LEU A 4 -14.48 9.24 14.45
CA LEU A 4 -13.94 9.68 13.17
C LEU A 4 -13.48 11.14 13.27
N VAL A 5 -12.53 11.54 12.43
CA VAL A 5 -12.11 12.93 12.30
C VAL A 5 -12.77 13.50 11.04
N PRO A 6 -13.54 14.61 11.14
CA PRO A 6 -14.22 15.17 9.97
C PRO A 6 -13.20 15.71 8.95
N ASN A 7 -13.59 15.75 7.67
CA ASN A 7 -12.79 16.28 6.56
C ASN A 7 -11.40 15.62 6.40
N THR A 8 -11.27 14.33 6.74
CA THR A 8 -10.02 13.56 6.57
C THR A 8 -10.08 12.54 5.44
N GLY A 9 -10.97 12.77 4.47
CA GLY A 9 -11.22 11.88 3.33
C GLY A 9 -12.02 10.63 3.71
N ILE A 10 -11.71 9.52 3.05
CA ILE A 10 -12.39 8.24 3.26
C ILE A 10 -11.67 7.46 4.36
N GLN A 11 -12.41 7.13 5.42
CA GLN A 11 -11.92 6.36 6.56
C GLN A 11 -12.48 4.94 6.54
N PHE A 12 -11.65 3.96 6.87
CA PHE A 12 -12.00 2.55 6.82
C PHE A 12 -12.06 1.93 8.21
N ILE A 13 -13.05 1.07 8.43
CA ILE A 13 -13.21 0.30 9.66
C ILE A 13 -13.37 -1.17 9.27
N ASP A 14 -12.59 -2.02 9.91
CA ASP A 14 -12.67 -3.46 9.73
C ASP A 14 -13.59 -4.06 10.80
N VAL A 15 -14.50 -4.93 10.39
CA VAL A 15 -15.45 -5.60 11.29
C VAL A 15 -15.41 -7.09 11.02
N GLU A 16 -15.15 -7.89 12.05
CA GLU A 16 -15.12 -9.36 11.93
C GLU A 16 -16.50 -9.95 12.22
N ILE A 17 -16.93 -10.88 11.37
CA ILE A 17 -18.20 -11.58 11.48
C ILE A 17 -17.95 -13.06 11.67
N ASN A 18 -18.53 -13.60 12.75
CA ASN A 18 -18.61 -15.04 12.93
C ASN A 18 -19.80 -15.59 12.13
N THR A 19 -19.51 -16.23 11.00
CA THR A 19 -20.54 -16.74 10.08
C THR A 19 -21.33 -17.93 10.62
N SER A 20 -20.76 -18.70 11.56
CA SER A 20 -21.42 -19.87 12.18
C SER A 20 -22.58 -19.50 13.12
N SER A 21 -22.60 -18.26 13.60
CA SER A 21 -23.64 -17.73 14.49
C SER A 21 -24.83 -17.10 13.77
N LEU A 22 -24.76 -17.00 12.43
CA LEU A 22 -25.77 -16.34 11.61
C LEU A 22 -27.02 -17.21 11.46
N ARG A 23 -28.19 -16.62 11.72
CA ARG A 23 -29.50 -17.28 11.58
C ARG A 23 -30.27 -16.72 10.38
N SER A 24 -31.18 -17.52 9.84
CA SER A 24 -32.15 -17.02 8.86
C SER A 24 -33.23 -16.20 9.55
N VAL A 25 -33.69 -15.15 8.88
CA VAL A 25 -34.81 -14.30 9.33
C VAL A 25 -36.00 -14.58 8.41
N ARG A 26 -37.20 -14.69 8.98
CA ARG A 26 -38.45 -14.88 8.23
C ARG A 26 -39.13 -13.54 8.00
N PHE A 27 -39.65 -13.32 6.81
CA PHE A 27 -40.39 -12.12 6.45
C PHE A 27 -41.71 -12.50 5.78
N SER A 28 -42.77 -11.72 5.98
CA SER A 28 -43.86 -11.64 5.02
C SER A 28 -43.47 -10.69 3.91
N TYR A 29 -43.95 -10.95 2.69
CA TYR A 29 -43.71 -10.05 1.57
C TYR A 29 -45.02 -9.63 0.91
N GLY A 30 -45.06 -8.38 0.45
CA GLY A 30 -46.20 -7.82 -0.25
C GLY A 30 -45.76 -6.88 -1.37
N PHE A 31 -46.60 -6.73 -2.39
CA PHE A 31 -46.35 -5.82 -3.51
C PHE A 31 -47.26 -4.60 -3.42
N ASP A 32 -46.66 -3.42 -3.36
CA ASP A 32 -47.37 -2.14 -3.53
C ASP A 32 -46.94 -1.51 -4.86
N GLY A 33 -47.70 -1.79 -5.92
CA GLY A 33 -47.32 -1.47 -7.30
C GLY A 33 -46.04 -2.19 -7.73
N SER A 34 -44.95 -1.45 -7.90
CA SER A 34 -43.61 -1.98 -8.21
C SER A 34 -42.72 -2.17 -6.97
N LYS A 35 -43.17 -1.74 -5.78
CA LYS A 35 -42.39 -1.84 -4.53
C LYS A 35 -42.64 -3.16 -3.84
N ILE A 36 -41.57 -3.70 -3.26
CA ILE A 36 -41.59 -4.92 -2.45
C ILE A 36 -41.46 -4.49 -0.99
N ASN A 37 -42.45 -4.81 -0.17
CA ASN A 37 -42.42 -4.61 1.27
C ASN A 37 -42.09 -5.93 1.96
N LEU A 38 -41.22 -5.90 2.96
CA LEU A 38 -40.72 -7.09 3.68
C LEU A 38 -40.85 -6.90 5.19
N ASN A 39 -41.91 -7.43 5.80
CA ASN A 39 -42.13 -7.28 7.23
C ASN A 39 -41.58 -8.50 7.97
N GLU A 40 -40.80 -8.28 9.01
CA GLU A 40 -40.21 -9.37 9.79
C GLU A 40 -41.30 -10.14 10.56
N LEU A 41 -41.19 -11.46 10.57
CA LEU A 41 -42.09 -12.35 11.28
C LEU A 41 -41.44 -12.84 12.56
N VAL A 42 -42.25 -12.90 13.62
CA VAL A 42 -41.85 -13.41 14.93
C VAL A 42 -42.49 -14.78 15.13
N LEU A 43 -41.69 -15.75 15.56
CA LEU A 43 -42.18 -17.08 15.92
C LEU A 43 -42.92 -17.00 17.26
N ASP A 44 -44.19 -17.40 17.27
CA ASP A 44 -44.91 -17.60 18.51
C ASP A 44 -44.49 -18.91 19.18
N ALA A 45 -44.08 -18.82 20.44
CA ALA A 45 -43.52 -19.95 21.18
C ALA A 45 -44.57 -20.99 21.60
N GLU A 46 -45.86 -20.60 21.64
CA GLU A 46 -46.95 -21.48 22.07
C GLU A 46 -47.61 -22.21 20.89
N SER A 47 -47.93 -21.51 19.80
CA SER A 47 -48.55 -22.10 18.61
C SER A 47 -47.55 -22.67 17.60
N GLY A 48 -46.31 -22.14 17.58
CA GLY A 48 -45.33 -22.44 16.53
C GLY A 48 -45.59 -21.69 15.22
N ASP A 49 -46.61 -20.84 15.16
CA ASP A 49 -46.96 -20.04 13.99
C ASP A 49 -46.08 -18.78 13.88
N LEU A 50 -45.93 -18.27 12.65
CA LEU A 50 -45.23 -17.01 12.38
C LEU A 50 -46.22 -15.85 12.32
N LEU A 51 -45.98 -14.87 13.20
CA LEU A 51 -46.86 -13.70 13.38
C LEU A 51 -46.26 -12.44 12.75
N ASP A 52 -47.11 -11.59 12.18
CA ASP A 52 -46.76 -10.21 11.78
C ASP A 52 -46.69 -9.25 12.99
N ALA A 53 -46.38 -7.98 12.73
CA ALA A 53 -46.25 -6.95 13.77
C ALA A 53 -47.57 -6.69 14.53
N GLU A 54 -48.71 -7.01 13.92
CA GLU A 54 -50.06 -6.91 14.48
C GLU A 54 -50.50 -8.19 15.21
N GLY A 55 -49.65 -9.22 15.26
CA GLY A 55 -49.92 -10.49 15.93
C GLY A 55 -50.83 -11.44 15.15
N LYS A 56 -50.94 -11.28 13.83
CA LYS A 56 -51.71 -12.17 12.95
C LYS A 56 -50.83 -13.24 12.32
N VAL A 57 -51.38 -14.44 12.20
CA VAL A 57 -50.74 -15.57 11.52
C VAL A 57 -50.63 -15.29 10.03
N VAL A 58 -49.43 -15.44 9.48
CA VAL A 58 -49.15 -15.25 8.05
C VAL A 58 -49.08 -16.61 7.35
N SER A 59 -49.80 -16.76 6.24
CA SER A 59 -49.79 -17.97 5.41
C SER A 59 -48.41 -18.28 4.86
N ASP A 60 -48.03 -19.55 4.75
CA ASP A 60 -46.72 -19.99 4.22
C ASP A 60 -46.44 -19.47 2.81
N ASP A 61 -47.48 -19.29 1.98
CA ASP A 61 -47.37 -18.76 0.62
C ASP A 61 -46.96 -17.27 0.59
N ASP A 62 -47.20 -16.53 1.67
CA ASP A 62 -46.86 -15.10 1.80
C ASP A 62 -45.55 -14.88 2.55
N GLN A 63 -44.81 -15.96 2.86
CA GLN A 63 -43.55 -15.92 3.62
C GLN A 63 -42.32 -16.09 2.72
N VAL A 64 -41.24 -15.40 3.08
CA VAL A 64 -39.92 -15.56 2.46
C VAL A 64 -38.82 -15.67 3.53
N SER A 65 -37.84 -16.53 3.31
CA SER A 65 -36.69 -16.69 4.21
C SER A 65 -35.49 -15.88 3.71
N GLY A 66 -35.01 -14.96 4.54
CA GLY A 66 -33.72 -14.29 4.39
C GLY A 66 -32.58 -15.13 4.95
N SER A 67 -31.57 -15.46 4.16
CA SER A 67 -30.36 -16.15 4.61
C SER A 67 -29.16 -15.22 4.50
N VAL A 68 -28.49 -14.98 5.64
CA VAL A 68 -27.30 -14.13 5.68
C VAL A 68 -26.14 -14.76 4.90
N ASP A 69 -25.96 -16.09 4.98
CA ASP A 69 -24.94 -16.80 4.19
C ASP A 69 -25.15 -16.60 2.68
N GLN A 70 -26.39 -16.66 2.20
CA GLN A 70 -26.70 -16.39 0.80
C GLN A 70 -26.46 -14.91 0.45
N ALA A 71 -26.79 -13.97 1.34
CA ALA A 71 -26.47 -12.56 1.14
C ALA A 71 -24.96 -12.33 0.99
N LEU A 72 -24.14 -12.92 1.88
CA LEU A 72 -22.69 -12.80 1.82
C LEU A 72 -22.12 -13.37 0.52
N LYS A 73 -22.68 -14.47 -0.01
CA LYS A 73 -22.26 -15.06 -1.29
C LYS A 73 -22.64 -14.21 -2.49
N LEU A 74 -23.89 -13.74 -2.56
CA LEU A 74 -24.42 -12.99 -3.70
C LEU A 74 -23.82 -11.57 -3.81
N LEU A 75 -23.38 -11.01 -2.70
CA LEU A 75 -22.85 -9.65 -2.60
C LEU A 75 -21.30 -9.62 -2.47
N ALA A 76 -20.65 -10.77 -2.60
CA ALA A 76 -19.20 -10.88 -2.46
C ALA A 76 -18.46 -10.12 -3.56
N GLY A 77 -17.48 -9.31 -3.18
CA GLY A 77 -16.70 -8.45 -4.07
C GLY A 77 -17.34 -7.09 -4.36
N GLU A 78 -18.52 -6.80 -3.81
CA GLU A 78 -19.29 -5.59 -4.14
C GLU A 78 -19.30 -4.56 -3.01
N TRP A 79 -19.39 -3.29 -3.40
CA TRP A 79 -19.67 -2.18 -2.49
C TRP A 79 -21.18 -1.97 -2.36
N LEU A 80 -21.65 -1.77 -1.12
CA LEU A 80 -23.06 -1.61 -0.79
C LEU A 80 -23.29 -0.31 -0.01
N PRO A 81 -24.33 0.48 -0.33
CA PRO A 81 -24.76 1.59 0.50
C PRO A 81 -25.15 1.11 1.90
N LEU A 82 -24.77 1.87 2.93
CA LEU A 82 -25.01 1.49 4.32
C LEU A 82 -25.75 2.61 5.09
N PRO A 83 -26.91 2.34 5.72
CA PRO A 83 -27.71 3.37 6.38
C PRO A 83 -27.16 3.73 7.77
N PHE A 84 -26.07 4.50 7.82
CA PHE A 84 -25.54 5.04 9.08
C PHE A 84 -26.27 6.33 9.47
N PHE A 85 -27.31 6.17 10.29
CA PHE A 85 -28.28 7.19 10.61
C PHE A 85 -27.92 8.00 11.85
N ARG A 86 -28.21 9.30 11.78
CA ARG A 86 -28.00 10.26 12.87
C ARG A 86 -29.01 10.00 13.97
N ASN A 87 -28.55 9.66 15.18
CA ASN A 87 -29.41 9.43 16.35
C ASN A 87 -30.57 8.46 16.11
N ASN A 88 -30.38 7.48 15.21
CA ASN A 88 -31.42 6.53 14.76
C ASN A 88 -32.58 7.15 13.96
N GLU A 89 -32.44 8.40 13.49
CA GLU A 89 -33.35 9.08 12.57
C GLU A 89 -32.84 8.96 11.11
N MET A 90 -33.75 8.92 10.14
CA MET A 90 -33.39 8.71 8.74
C MET A 90 -32.43 9.80 8.22
N GLY A 91 -31.28 9.36 7.71
CA GLY A 91 -30.21 10.21 7.17
C GLY A 91 -29.08 10.47 8.17
N PRO A 92 -27.87 10.80 7.69
CA PRO A 92 -27.48 10.95 6.29
C PRO A 92 -27.46 9.63 5.50
N ILE A 93 -27.90 9.67 4.24
CA ILE A 93 -28.15 8.45 3.43
C ILE A 93 -27.00 8.04 2.50
N ASN A 94 -26.05 8.92 2.17
CA ASN A 94 -24.97 8.63 1.22
C ASN A 94 -23.60 9.09 1.75
N TRP A 95 -23.15 8.46 2.84
CA TRP A 95 -21.83 8.74 3.45
C TRP A 95 -21.13 7.51 4.05
N ALA A 96 -21.81 6.37 4.13
CA ALA A 96 -21.25 5.10 4.58
C ALA A 96 -21.48 4.00 3.53
N ARG A 97 -20.47 3.16 3.32
CA ARG A 97 -20.51 2.00 2.42
C ARG A 97 -19.90 0.78 3.09
N MET A 98 -20.38 -0.40 2.74
CA MET A 98 -19.84 -1.69 3.18
C MET A 98 -19.26 -2.43 1.99
N TYR A 99 -18.12 -3.09 2.19
CA TYR A 99 -17.50 -3.99 1.23
C TYR A 99 -17.41 -5.39 1.82
N LEU A 100 -17.82 -6.36 1.01
CA LEU A 100 -17.77 -7.79 1.30
C LEU A 100 -16.64 -8.41 0.48
N PRO A 101 -15.56 -8.95 1.09
CA PRO A 101 -14.48 -9.53 0.31
C PRO A 101 -14.91 -10.77 -0.48
N ALA A 102 -14.44 -10.89 -1.73
CA ALA A 102 -14.72 -12.03 -2.60
C ALA A 102 -13.98 -13.34 -2.20
N ARG A 103 -13.03 -13.27 -1.27
CA ARG A 103 -12.26 -14.43 -0.81
C ARG A 103 -13.17 -15.40 -0.05
N ARG A 104 -12.94 -16.72 -0.22
CA ARG A 104 -13.74 -17.80 0.40
C ARG A 104 -14.18 -17.42 1.81
N LEU A 105 -15.49 -17.31 2.01
CA LEU A 105 -16.11 -17.13 3.32
C LEU A 105 -15.55 -18.22 4.25
N ARG A 106 -14.87 -17.79 5.32
CA ARG A 106 -14.42 -18.64 6.42
C ARG A 106 -15.28 -18.33 7.64
N GLU A 107 -15.11 -19.13 8.70
CA GLU A 107 -15.80 -18.93 9.99
C GLU A 107 -15.70 -17.47 10.46
N ASP A 108 -14.56 -16.81 10.26
CA ASP A 108 -14.35 -15.38 10.52
C ASP A 108 -14.19 -14.59 9.20
N THR A 109 -15.28 -13.99 8.73
CA THR A 109 -15.27 -13.14 7.53
C THR A 109 -15.07 -11.68 7.93
N LYS A 110 -14.08 -11.02 7.35
CA LYS A 110 -13.80 -9.60 7.57
C LYS A 110 -14.65 -8.75 6.62
N LEU A 111 -15.50 -7.88 7.16
CA LEU A 111 -16.12 -6.79 6.43
C LEU A 111 -15.27 -5.53 6.50
N VAL A 112 -15.39 -4.68 5.48
CA VAL A 112 -14.83 -3.34 5.52
C VAL A 112 -15.95 -2.32 5.38
N ILE A 113 -15.98 -1.33 6.27
CA ILE A 113 -16.87 -0.17 6.18
C ILE A 113 -16.03 1.04 5.78
N ALA A 114 -16.46 1.76 4.76
CA ALA A 114 -15.90 3.04 4.36
C ALA A 114 -16.84 4.17 4.77
N PHE A 115 -16.29 5.21 5.40
CA PHE A 115 -16.98 6.45 5.72
C PHE A 115 -16.35 7.60 4.95
N ASP A 116 -17.17 8.34 4.21
CA ASP A 116 -16.79 9.62 3.66
C ASP A 116 -16.96 10.68 4.76
N THR A 117 -15.85 11.18 5.29
CA THR A 117 -15.84 12.08 6.45
C THR A 117 -16.03 13.56 6.09
N ALA A 118 -16.19 13.89 4.80
CA ALA A 118 -16.43 15.26 4.37
C ALA A 118 -17.73 15.80 4.97
N LEU A 119 -17.67 17.03 5.51
CA LEU A 119 -18.83 17.77 5.95
C LEU A 119 -19.43 18.58 4.79
N ALA A 120 -20.75 18.83 4.80
CA ALA A 120 -21.40 19.54 3.70
C ALA A 120 -20.83 20.96 3.52
N GLU A 121 -20.53 21.64 4.63
CA GLU A 121 -19.98 22.99 4.65
C GLU A 121 -18.59 23.06 3.99
N ARG A 122 -17.81 21.97 4.06
CA ARG A 122 -16.53 21.84 3.35
C ARG A 122 -16.75 21.78 1.83
N GLN A 123 -17.68 20.92 1.38
CA GLN A 123 -17.92 20.68 -0.05
C GLN A 123 -18.72 21.77 -0.75
N LEU A 124 -19.69 22.38 -0.05
CA LEU A 124 -20.68 23.30 -0.60
C LEU A 124 -20.51 24.75 -0.09
N GLY A 125 -19.55 24.99 0.81
CA GLY A 125 -19.33 26.27 1.49
C GLY A 125 -20.21 26.45 2.72
N SER A 126 -19.95 27.51 3.50
CA SER A 126 -20.63 27.77 4.78
C SER A 126 -22.15 27.98 4.69
N ASN A 127 -22.68 28.23 3.48
CA ASN A 127 -24.12 28.34 3.19
C ASN A 127 -24.69 27.03 2.63
N ALA A 128 -24.12 25.87 3.02
CA ALA A 128 -24.61 24.57 2.59
C ALA A 128 -26.13 24.45 2.89
N PRO A 129 -26.94 24.01 1.91
CA PRO A 129 -28.38 23.99 2.07
C PRO A 129 -28.81 22.94 3.10
N ASP A 130 -29.89 23.20 3.84
CA ASP A 130 -30.33 22.33 4.95
C ASP A 130 -30.56 20.86 4.55
N HIS A 131 -30.98 20.62 3.29
CA HIS A 131 -31.17 19.26 2.78
C HIS A 131 -29.85 18.48 2.64
N ALA A 132 -28.68 19.12 2.63
CA ALA A 132 -27.39 18.42 2.61
C ALA A 132 -27.21 17.51 3.84
N ALA A 133 -27.81 17.88 4.98
CA ALA A 133 -27.74 17.11 6.22
C ALA A 133 -28.52 15.78 6.18
N SER A 134 -29.37 15.56 5.18
CA SER A 134 -30.03 14.26 4.92
C SER A 134 -29.17 13.37 4.01
N LEU A 135 -28.18 13.92 3.31
CA LEU A 135 -27.31 13.21 2.37
C LEU A 135 -25.96 12.84 2.99
N MET A 136 -25.38 13.75 3.77
CA MET A 136 -24.05 13.62 4.37
C MET A 136 -23.96 14.33 5.74
N PRO A 137 -22.91 14.07 6.54
CA PRO A 137 -22.68 14.79 7.78
C PRO A 137 -22.47 16.30 7.58
N VAL A 138 -22.78 17.07 8.62
CA VAL A 138 -22.68 18.55 8.66
C VAL A 138 -21.95 19.02 9.91
N GLU A 139 -21.46 20.26 9.95
CA GLU A 139 -20.70 20.81 11.09
C GLU A 139 -21.47 20.71 12.41
N ARG A 140 -22.79 20.94 12.40
CA ARG A 140 -23.63 20.77 13.60
C ARG A 140 -23.63 19.36 14.20
N ASP A 141 -23.19 18.35 13.46
CA ASP A 141 -23.06 16.97 13.94
C ASP A 141 -21.83 16.75 14.84
N VAL A 142 -20.87 17.68 14.85
CA VAL A 142 -19.55 17.49 15.45
C VAL A 142 -19.47 17.94 16.93
N PRO A 143 -19.79 19.20 17.32
CA PRO A 143 -19.43 19.75 18.64
C PRO A 143 -20.20 19.19 19.83
N ALA A 144 -21.37 18.57 19.60
CA ALA A 144 -22.30 18.33 20.69
C ALA A 144 -21.99 17.08 21.52
N GLY A 145 -21.13 16.16 21.06
CA GLY A 145 -20.93 14.84 21.68
C GLY A 145 -22.22 13.98 21.82
N LYS A 146 -23.38 14.52 21.40
CA LYS A 146 -24.72 13.94 21.47
C LYS A 146 -25.05 13.17 20.20
N THR A 147 -24.51 13.60 19.06
CA THR A 147 -24.75 12.94 17.78
C THR A 147 -24.03 11.61 17.72
N VAL A 148 -24.80 10.54 17.54
CA VAL A 148 -24.31 9.18 17.34
C VAL A 148 -24.81 8.71 15.99
N PHE A 149 -23.91 8.26 15.13
CA PHE A 149 -24.28 7.57 13.91
C PHE A 149 -24.25 6.06 14.10
N SER A 150 -25.28 5.36 13.65
CA SER A 150 -25.34 3.91 13.73
C SER A 150 -26.31 3.32 12.70
N LEU A 151 -26.17 2.04 12.40
CA LEU A 151 -27.22 1.29 11.70
C LEU A 151 -28.53 1.34 12.51
N PRO A 152 -29.68 1.58 11.86
CA PRO A 152 -30.96 1.52 12.53
C PRO A 152 -31.30 0.08 12.88
N LYS A 153 -31.87 -0.11 14.08
CA LYS A 153 -32.31 -1.43 14.57
C LYS A 153 -33.72 -1.81 14.11
N ASN A 154 -34.51 -0.82 13.69
CA ASN A 154 -35.88 -1.02 13.23
C ASN A 154 -35.88 -1.47 11.76
N SER A 155 -36.62 -2.54 11.46
CA SER A 155 -36.86 -3.01 10.09
C SER A 155 -37.44 -1.91 9.20
N ASP A 156 -38.36 -1.08 9.70
CA ASP A 156 -39.02 -0.03 8.90
C ASP A 156 -38.03 0.99 8.34
N HIS A 157 -37.04 1.39 9.15
CA HIS A 157 -36.00 2.32 8.74
C HIS A 157 -35.06 1.71 7.69
N LEU A 158 -34.75 0.41 7.81
CA LEU A 158 -33.95 -0.31 6.82
C LEU A 158 -34.72 -0.48 5.50
N GLN A 159 -36.00 -0.85 5.57
CA GLN A 159 -36.86 -0.94 4.39
C GLN A 159 -37.03 0.43 3.71
N SER A 160 -37.26 1.49 4.48
CA SER A 160 -37.36 2.86 3.95
C SER A 160 -36.09 3.29 3.23
N PHE A 161 -34.92 2.87 3.73
CA PHE A 161 -33.63 3.10 3.06
C PHE A 161 -33.50 2.31 1.76
N LEU A 162 -33.82 1.02 1.78
CA LEU A 162 -33.79 0.16 0.58
C LEU A 162 -34.77 0.64 -0.50
N ALA A 163 -35.88 1.28 -0.10
CA ALA A 163 -36.88 1.84 -1.00
C ALA A 163 -36.49 3.21 -1.62
N LEU A 164 -35.36 3.80 -1.24
CA LEU A 164 -34.84 4.99 -1.90
C LEU A 164 -34.47 4.64 -3.34
N GLY A 165 -34.91 5.44 -4.33
CA GLY A 165 -34.75 5.10 -5.75
C GLY A 165 -33.33 4.70 -6.13
N TRP A 166 -32.32 5.49 -5.75
CA TRP A 166 -30.92 5.19 -6.06
C TRP A 166 -30.35 3.93 -5.36
N VAL A 167 -30.90 3.56 -4.19
CA VAL A 167 -30.53 2.34 -3.45
C VAL A 167 -31.23 1.13 -4.04
N SER A 168 -32.52 1.25 -4.37
CA SER A 168 -33.27 0.24 -5.09
C SER A 168 -32.61 -0.10 -6.42
N ASP A 169 -32.27 0.91 -7.23
CA ASP A 169 -31.57 0.73 -8.51
C ASP A 169 -30.19 0.05 -8.32
N TRP A 170 -29.55 0.26 -7.17
CA TRP A 170 -28.27 -0.38 -6.84
C TRP A 170 -28.44 -1.87 -6.60
N PHE A 171 -29.44 -2.26 -5.81
CA PHE A 171 -29.74 -3.66 -5.55
C PHE A 171 -30.35 -4.36 -6.76
N ASP A 172 -31.08 -3.63 -7.61
CA ASP A 172 -31.59 -4.14 -8.88
C ASP A 172 -30.46 -4.52 -9.83
N ARG A 173 -29.46 -3.65 -9.97
CA ARG A 173 -28.23 -3.96 -10.72
C ARG A 173 -27.54 -5.22 -10.18
N LEU A 174 -27.42 -5.35 -8.86
CA LEU A 174 -26.79 -6.52 -8.23
C LEU A 174 -27.60 -7.79 -8.45
N ALA A 175 -28.94 -7.70 -8.41
CA ALA A 175 -29.82 -8.82 -8.71
C ALA A 175 -29.66 -9.27 -10.18
N ASP A 176 -29.63 -8.32 -11.12
CA ASP A 176 -29.42 -8.58 -12.55
C ASP A 176 -28.06 -9.26 -12.80
N GLN A 177 -26.99 -8.78 -12.16
CA GLN A 177 -25.65 -9.39 -12.24
C GLN A 177 -25.61 -10.85 -11.73
N ASN A 178 -26.48 -11.19 -10.78
CA ASN A 178 -26.63 -12.54 -10.26
C ASN A 178 -27.66 -13.38 -11.05
N ASN A 179 -28.04 -12.95 -12.27
CA ASN A 179 -29.03 -13.60 -13.13
C ASN A 179 -30.42 -13.74 -12.50
N ILE A 180 -30.80 -12.79 -11.65
CA ILE A 180 -32.13 -12.69 -11.04
C ILE A 180 -32.97 -11.74 -11.94
N SER A 181 -33.29 -12.17 -13.18
CA SER A 181 -33.96 -11.35 -14.24
C SER A 181 -35.50 -11.37 -14.18
N ALA A 182 -36.26 -10.86 -15.18
CA ALA A 182 -37.63 -10.31 -15.07
C ALA A 182 -38.80 -11.05 -15.79
N THR A 183 -39.58 -11.80 -15.00
CA THR A 183 -40.87 -12.46 -15.26
C THR A 183 -41.73 -12.39 -13.98
N GLU A 184 -42.96 -12.89 -13.98
CA GLU A 184 -43.84 -12.86 -12.80
C GLU A 184 -43.28 -13.70 -11.62
N HIS A 185 -42.63 -14.84 -11.93
CA HIS A 185 -41.89 -15.67 -10.96
C HIS A 185 -40.63 -14.98 -10.41
N ASP A 186 -40.22 -13.88 -11.04
CA ASP A 186 -39.02 -13.15 -10.62
C ASP A 186 -39.29 -12.05 -9.61
N ARG A 187 -40.56 -11.65 -9.41
CA ARG A 187 -40.93 -10.79 -8.29
C ARG A 187 -40.66 -11.48 -6.95
N GLU A 188 -40.94 -12.78 -6.86
CA GLU A 188 -40.63 -13.61 -5.70
C GLU A 188 -39.12 -13.79 -5.51
N ARG A 189 -38.37 -14.01 -6.60
CA ARG A 189 -36.90 -14.11 -6.52
C ARG A 189 -36.26 -12.80 -6.08
N LYS A 190 -36.76 -11.67 -6.58
CA LYS A 190 -36.33 -10.34 -6.15
C LYS A 190 -36.70 -10.08 -4.69
N ALA A 191 -37.90 -10.46 -4.25
CA ALA A 191 -38.29 -10.41 -2.85
C ALA A 191 -37.37 -11.26 -1.96
N LYS A 192 -36.99 -12.46 -2.43
CA LYS A 192 -36.04 -13.34 -1.74
C LYS A 192 -34.63 -12.75 -1.67
N PHE A 193 -34.15 -12.16 -2.76
CA PHE A 193 -32.87 -11.44 -2.77
C PHE A 193 -32.85 -10.28 -1.77
N LEU A 194 -33.88 -9.43 -1.80
CA LEU A 194 -34.03 -8.34 -0.84
C LEU A 194 -34.20 -8.84 0.60
N ALA A 195 -34.86 -9.99 0.82
CA ALA A 195 -34.94 -10.63 2.12
C ALA A 195 -33.57 -11.10 2.63
N HIS A 196 -32.68 -11.59 1.73
CA HIS A 196 -31.30 -11.92 2.09
C HIS A 196 -30.53 -10.66 2.51
N VAL A 197 -30.64 -9.57 1.74
CA VAL A 197 -30.02 -8.26 2.06
C VAL A 197 -30.53 -7.71 3.40
N LEU A 198 -31.85 -7.70 3.60
CA LEU A 198 -32.47 -7.19 4.82
C LEU A 198 -32.09 -8.03 6.04
N ALA A 199 -32.04 -9.36 5.92
CA ALA A 199 -31.55 -10.25 6.98
C ALA A 199 -30.09 -9.94 7.37
N LEU A 200 -29.22 -9.68 6.39
CA LEU A 200 -27.85 -9.25 6.65
C LEU A 200 -27.83 -7.94 7.44
N LEU A 201 -28.54 -6.90 6.97
CA LEU A 201 -28.57 -5.60 7.64
C LEU A 201 -29.15 -5.68 9.06
N LEU A 202 -30.21 -6.45 9.27
CA LEU A 202 -30.81 -6.68 10.59
C LEU A 202 -29.81 -7.35 11.54
N THR A 203 -29.14 -8.41 11.07
CA THR A 203 -28.12 -9.14 11.86
C THR A 203 -26.98 -8.22 12.28
N LEU A 204 -26.50 -7.36 11.38
CA LEU A 204 -25.48 -6.35 11.68
C LEU A 204 -26.00 -5.30 12.68
N SER A 205 -27.24 -4.82 12.52
CA SER A 205 -27.81 -3.76 13.38
C SER A 205 -28.07 -4.22 14.82
N ARG A 206 -28.43 -5.49 15.02
CA ARG A 206 -28.80 -6.06 16.33
C ARG A 206 -27.61 -6.51 17.17
N ASN A 207 -26.43 -6.56 16.57
CA ASN A 207 -25.19 -7.06 17.18
C ASN A 207 -25.29 -8.51 17.68
N GLU A 208 -26.07 -9.36 17.01
CA GLU A 208 -26.28 -10.76 17.44
C GLU A 208 -25.05 -11.63 17.17
N ALA A 209 -24.40 -11.42 16.02
CA ALA A 209 -23.23 -12.17 15.54
C ALA A 209 -21.95 -11.32 15.48
N VAL A 210 -22.06 -10.00 15.67
CA VAL A 210 -21.03 -9.01 15.35
C VAL A 210 -21.14 -7.82 16.29
N SER A 211 -20.03 -7.33 16.86
CA SER A 211 -20.04 -6.02 17.53
C SER A 211 -19.94 -4.90 16.50
N PHE A 212 -21.07 -4.51 15.90
CA PHE A 212 -21.10 -3.49 14.87
C PHE A 212 -20.90 -2.07 15.44
N PRO A 213 -20.08 -1.22 14.81
CA PRO A 213 -19.68 0.04 15.43
C PRO A 213 -20.76 1.12 15.42
N LYS A 214 -20.79 1.91 16.49
CA LYS A 214 -21.42 3.24 16.53
C LYS A 214 -20.34 4.30 16.37
N VAL A 215 -20.63 5.36 15.62
CA VAL A 215 -19.66 6.39 15.22
C VAL A 215 -20.00 7.76 15.81
N LYS A 216 -18.98 8.51 16.20
CA LYS A 216 -19.05 9.95 16.54
C LYS A 216 -17.92 10.72 15.86
N PHE A 217 -18.07 12.02 15.66
CA PHE A 217 -16.95 12.86 15.25
C PHE A 217 -16.13 13.37 16.44
N ILE A 218 -14.83 13.56 16.21
CA ILE A 218 -13.95 14.36 17.07
C ILE A 218 -14.19 15.84 16.74
N ASP A 219 -14.25 16.66 17.78
CA ASP A 219 -14.44 18.09 17.60
C ASP A 219 -13.17 18.79 17.11
N THR A 220 -13.15 19.09 15.83
CA THR A 220 -12.12 19.89 15.14
C THR A 220 -12.70 21.11 14.43
N VAL A 221 -14.01 21.38 14.59
CA VAL A 221 -14.71 22.46 13.88
C VAL A 221 -15.08 23.61 14.82
N SER A 222 -15.24 23.32 16.12
CA SER A 222 -15.50 24.38 17.10
C SER A 222 -14.36 25.40 17.12
N PRO A 223 -14.64 26.71 17.30
CA PRO A 223 -13.61 27.76 17.35
C PRO A 223 -12.56 27.55 18.44
N ASN A 224 -12.95 26.91 19.55
CA ASN A 224 -12.07 26.51 20.65
C ASN A 224 -12.18 24.99 20.83
N PRO A 225 -11.51 24.18 19.99
CA PRO A 225 -11.57 22.73 20.14
C PRO A 225 -10.97 22.36 21.49
N THR A 226 -11.64 21.44 22.20
CA THR A 226 -11.23 21.02 23.56
C THR A 226 -9.85 20.34 23.59
N ARG A 227 -9.31 19.94 22.44
CA ARG A 227 -8.04 19.22 22.31
C ARG A 227 -7.28 19.77 21.12
N ARG A 228 -5.98 19.98 21.30
CA ARG A 228 -5.08 20.34 20.20
C ARG A 228 -4.87 19.14 19.27
N PRO A 229 -4.64 19.34 17.96
CA PRO A 229 -4.23 18.26 17.08
C PRO A 229 -2.81 17.77 17.41
N VAL A 230 -2.61 16.46 17.37
CA VAL A 230 -1.28 15.82 17.44
C VAL A 230 -0.56 16.08 16.12
N GLN A 231 0.65 16.62 16.20
CA GLN A 231 1.47 16.85 15.01
C GLN A 231 2.15 15.54 14.60
N VAL A 232 2.16 15.27 13.30
CA VAL A 232 2.77 14.06 12.74
C VAL A 232 3.83 14.45 11.72
N ASP A 233 5.02 13.90 11.89
CA ASP A 233 6.08 13.98 10.91
C ASP A 233 6.16 12.65 10.15
N LEU A 234 6.23 12.74 8.82
CA LEU A 234 6.42 11.60 7.94
C LEU A 234 7.89 11.56 7.49
N VAL A 235 8.57 10.45 7.73
CA VAL A 235 9.90 10.19 7.19
C VAL A 235 9.81 9.14 6.10
N LEU A 236 10.22 9.48 4.89
CA LEU A 236 10.11 8.66 3.70
C LEU A 236 11.48 8.28 3.17
N ASP A 237 11.60 7.01 2.85
CA ASP A 237 12.71 6.45 2.11
C ASP A 237 12.21 5.76 0.84
N ILE A 238 12.27 6.49 -0.27
CA ILE A 238 11.76 6.05 -1.57
C ILE A 238 12.91 5.47 -2.36
N GLY A 239 13.14 4.16 -2.30
CA GLY A 239 14.15 3.51 -3.13
C GLY A 239 13.68 3.27 -4.57
N ASN A 240 14.61 2.93 -5.47
CA ASN A 240 14.25 2.53 -6.84
C ASN A 240 13.37 1.28 -6.86
N SER A 241 13.60 0.32 -5.95
CA SER A 241 12.86 -0.94 -5.91
C SER A 241 11.84 -1.00 -4.78
N ARG A 242 12.18 -0.49 -3.59
CA ARG A 242 11.29 -0.50 -2.41
C ARG A 242 11.19 0.87 -1.76
N THR A 243 10.01 1.22 -1.31
CA THR A 243 9.69 2.42 -0.52
C THR A 243 9.31 2.04 0.90
N PHE A 244 9.74 2.85 1.86
CA PHE A 244 9.37 2.75 3.27
C PHE A 244 8.94 4.12 3.82
N GLY A 245 8.00 4.12 4.76
CA GLY A 245 7.55 5.32 5.45
C GLY A 245 7.43 5.09 6.94
N LEU A 246 7.89 6.05 7.73
CA LEU A 246 7.80 6.08 9.19
C LEU A 246 7.01 7.33 9.61
N LEU A 247 6.07 7.16 10.52
CA LEU A 247 5.28 8.25 11.11
C LEU A 247 5.74 8.48 12.54
N VAL A 248 5.91 9.73 12.92
CA VAL A 248 6.36 10.16 14.25
C VAL A 248 5.33 11.13 14.82
N GLU A 249 4.72 10.77 15.94
CA GLU A 249 3.74 11.63 16.62
C GLU A 249 4.43 12.50 17.68
N GLU A 250 4.13 13.80 17.66
CA GLU A 250 4.47 14.74 18.72
C GLU A 250 3.16 15.17 19.40
N ALA A 251 2.86 14.53 20.53
CA ALA A 251 1.63 14.77 21.28
C ALA A 251 1.70 16.00 22.20
N ASP A 252 2.87 16.28 22.78
CA ASP A 252 3.13 17.45 23.61
C ASP A 252 4.46 18.09 23.19
N PRO A 253 4.45 19.33 22.69
CA PRO A 253 5.67 20.06 22.33
C PRO A 253 6.65 20.26 23.49
N ASN A 254 6.17 20.17 24.75
CA ASN A 254 7.04 20.31 25.92
C ASN A 254 7.73 19.01 26.34
N ASN A 255 7.32 17.87 25.77
CA ASN A 255 7.95 16.58 26.04
C ASN A 255 8.91 16.24 24.90
N ALA A 256 10.10 15.75 25.25
CA ALA A 256 11.00 15.21 24.25
C ALA A 256 10.32 14.06 23.49
N ILE A 257 10.36 14.13 22.16
CA ILE A 257 9.83 13.08 21.29
C ILE A 257 10.56 11.77 21.61
N GLN A 258 9.81 10.74 21.98
CA GLN A 258 10.37 9.41 22.17
C GLN A 258 10.42 8.71 20.82
N LEU A 259 11.60 8.25 20.41
CA LEU A 259 11.78 7.48 19.16
C LEU A 259 10.87 6.23 19.11
N ALA A 260 10.55 5.68 20.29
CA ALA A 260 9.62 4.56 20.47
C ALA A 260 8.15 4.88 20.09
N ASP A 261 7.75 6.15 20.04
CA ASP A 261 6.40 6.56 19.64
C ASP A 261 6.21 6.60 18.11
N SER A 262 7.26 6.31 17.35
CA SER A 262 7.19 6.19 15.89
C SER A 262 6.61 4.85 15.43
N TYR A 263 6.11 4.80 14.19
CA TYR A 263 5.51 3.59 13.62
C TYR A 263 5.55 3.54 12.09
N PRO A 264 5.54 2.34 11.50
CA PRO A 264 5.53 2.21 10.05
C PRO A 264 4.20 2.68 9.45
N LEU A 265 4.29 3.39 8.33
CA LEU A 265 3.17 3.74 7.47
C LEU A 265 2.49 2.47 6.96
N VAL A 266 1.16 2.43 7.04
CA VAL A 266 0.36 1.28 6.60
C VAL A 266 -0.53 1.66 5.42
N PHE A 267 -0.37 0.90 4.34
CA PHE A 267 -1.16 1.04 3.13
C PHE A 267 -2.37 0.12 3.16
N ARG A 268 -3.46 0.57 2.54
CA ARG A 268 -4.66 -0.23 2.28
C ARG A 268 -4.93 -0.17 0.79
N ASP A 269 -5.13 -1.34 0.18
CA ASP A 269 -5.51 -1.45 -1.23
C ASP A 269 -6.88 -0.81 -1.42
N ILE A 270 -7.03 0.14 -2.35
CA ILE A 270 -8.34 0.77 -2.59
C ILE A 270 -9.26 -0.18 -3.37
N SER A 271 -8.72 -0.95 -4.32
CA SER A 271 -9.46 -1.94 -5.11
C SER A 271 -9.74 -3.26 -4.38
N SER A 272 -9.11 -3.52 -3.24
CA SER A 272 -9.33 -4.71 -2.40
C SER A 272 -9.13 -4.33 -0.94
N PRO A 273 -10.08 -3.57 -0.36
CA PRO A 273 -9.89 -2.85 0.90
C PRO A 273 -9.71 -3.74 2.13
N ASP A 274 -9.91 -5.06 2.03
CA ASP A 274 -9.56 -6.01 3.08
C ASP A 274 -8.04 -6.21 3.25
N LEU A 275 -7.25 -5.88 2.22
CA LEU A 275 -5.80 -6.02 2.19
C LEU A 275 -5.11 -4.79 2.77
N ILE A 276 -4.19 -5.06 3.71
CA ILE A 276 -3.43 -4.04 4.45
C ILE A 276 -1.96 -4.44 4.44
N HIS A 277 -1.08 -3.47 4.22
CA HIS A 277 0.36 -3.68 4.05
C HIS A 277 1.15 -2.82 5.04
N THR A 278 1.97 -3.46 5.88
CA THR A 278 2.76 -2.85 6.96
C THR A 278 4.27 -2.83 6.71
N ARG A 279 4.71 -3.46 5.63
CA ARG A 279 6.13 -3.65 5.29
C ARG A 279 6.53 -2.71 4.14
N PRO A 280 7.84 -2.41 3.98
CA PRO A 280 8.29 -1.67 2.80
C PRO A 280 7.82 -2.36 1.52
N PHE A 281 7.27 -1.57 0.60
CA PHE A 281 6.54 -2.01 -0.59
C PHE A 281 7.29 -1.64 -1.87
N GLU A 282 6.95 -2.26 -3.00
CA GLU A 282 7.60 -1.94 -4.28
C GLU A 282 7.28 -0.51 -4.74
N SER A 283 8.27 0.21 -5.29
CA SER A 283 8.09 1.59 -5.79
C SER A 283 7.35 1.65 -7.14
N ARG A 284 6.41 0.73 -7.37
CA ARG A 284 5.59 0.61 -8.58
C ARG A 284 4.35 1.48 -8.49
N LEU A 285 3.93 1.99 -9.64
CA LEU A 285 2.70 2.73 -9.87
C LEU A 285 1.90 2.08 -11.00
N GLU A 286 0.58 2.04 -10.87
CA GLU A 286 -0.36 1.66 -11.94
C GLU A 286 -1.55 2.62 -11.96
N PHE A 287 -1.94 3.10 -13.13
CA PHE A 287 -3.18 3.86 -13.34
C PHE A 287 -4.38 2.95 -13.14
N HIS A 288 -5.18 3.23 -12.11
CA HIS A 288 -6.40 2.50 -11.83
C HIS A 288 -7.35 3.38 -11.01
N LYS A 289 -8.54 3.63 -11.56
CA LYS A 289 -9.56 4.45 -10.93
C LYS A 289 -10.03 3.78 -9.62
N PRO A 290 -10.21 4.55 -8.53
CA PRO A 290 -10.80 4.02 -7.31
C PRO A 290 -12.25 3.60 -7.59
N TYR A 291 -12.71 2.50 -6.99
CA TYR A 291 -14.08 2.04 -7.12
C TYR A 291 -14.70 1.81 -5.76
N PHE A 292 -15.75 2.58 -5.46
CA PHE A 292 -16.54 2.45 -4.24
C PHE A 292 -17.99 2.04 -4.56
N GLY A 293 -18.26 1.48 -5.73
CA GLY A 293 -19.62 1.25 -6.26
C GLY A 293 -20.00 2.19 -7.41
N PRO A 294 -21.14 1.96 -8.09
CA PRO A 294 -21.59 2.72 -9.25
C PRO A 294 -21.82 4.20 -8.93
N GLU A 295 -20.94 5.05 -9.48
CA GLU A 295 -20.96 6.50 -9.25
C GLU A 295 -22.25 7.17 -9.75
N TYR A 296 -22.79 6.72 -10.89
CA TYR A 296 -24.02 7.28 -11.47
C TYR A 296 -25.23 7.08 -10.55
N LEU A 297 -25.35 5.92 -9.89
CA LEU A 297 -26.39 5.68 -8.88
C LEU A 297 -26.14 6.51 -7.63
N SER A 298 -24.90 6.60 -7.16
CA SER A 298 -24.56 7.47 -6.04
C SER A 298 -24.95 8.93 -6.31
N LYS A 299 -24.73 9.45 -7.53
CA LYS A 299 -25.14 10.81 -7.93
C LYS A 299 -26.65 10.99 -7.93
N ALA A 300 -27.43 9.95 -8.24
CA ALA A 300 -28.89 9.98 -8.20
C ALA A 300 -29.47 10.19 -6.79
N SER A 301 -28.67 10.01 -5.73
CA SER A 301 -29.04 10.43 -4.37
C SER A 301 -29.21 11.95 -4.20
N GLY A 302 -28.70 12.75 -5.14
CA GLY A 302 -28.59 14.21 -5.03
C GLY A 302 -27.21 14.68 -4.55
N ARG A 303 -26.39 13.79 -3.97
CA ARG A 303 -25.01 14.11 -3.58
C ARG A 303 -24.06 13.94 -4.78
N ARG A 304 -23.62 15.05 -5.36
CA ARG A 304 -22.76 15.06 -6.58
C ARG A 304 -21.37 14.46 -6.37
N VAL A 305 -20.78 14.67 -5.19
CA VAL A 305 -19.42 14.22 -4.85
C VAL A 305 -19.47 13.38 -3.58
N ALA A 306 -19.52 12.06 -3.74
CA ALA A 306 -19.51 11.10 -2.64
C ALA A 306 -18.38 10.08 -2.86
N PHE A 307 -17.59 9.79 -1.82
CA PHE A 307 -16.48 8.84 -1.87
C PHE A 307 -15.44 9.16 -2.96
N ARG A 308 -15.10 10.44 -3.11
CA ARG A 308 -14.02 10.87 -4.01
C ARG A 308 -12.67 10.55 -3.40
N TRP A 309 -11.86 9.78 -4.13
CA TRP A 309 -10.44 9.55 -3.82
C TRP A 309 -9.59 10.21 -4.92
N PRO A 310 -8.94 11.36 -4.66
CA PRO A 310 -8.37 12.22 -5.70
C PRO A 310 -6.97 11.76 -6.15
N SER A 311 -6.87 10.50 -6.54
CA SER A 311 -5.68 9.93 -7.15
C SER A 311 -6.11 8.98 -8.27
N ALA A 312 -5.45 9.11 -9.43
CA ALA A 312 -5.67 8.25 -10.59
C ALA A 312 -4.89 6.93 -10.51
N VAL A 313 -4.01 6.78 -9.52
CA VAL A 313 -3.00 5.71 -9.50
C VAL A 313 -3.05 4.93 -8.21
N ARG A 314 -2.68 3.65 -8.28
CA ARG A 314 -2.38 2.81 -7.12
C ARG A 314 -0.87 2.59 -7.07
N ILE A 315 -0.34 2.38 -5.88
CA ILE A 315 1.09 2.16 -5.66
C ILE A 315 1.35 0.90 -4.83
N GLY A 316 2.58 0.39 -4.85
CA GLY A 316 2.98 -0.74 -4.01
C GLY A 316 2.32 -2.06 -4.38
N HIS A 317 1.91 -2.83 -3.37
CA HIS A 317 1.35 -4.18 -3.55
C HIS A 317 0.10 -4.18 -4.43
N GLU A 318 -0.75 -3.15 -4.29
CA GLU A 318 -1.92 -2.97 -5.15
C GLU A 318 -1.51 -2.82 -6.62
N ALA A 319 -0.53 -1.96 -6.89
CA ALA A 319 -0.01 -1.73 -8.23
C ALA A 319 0.60 -3.01 -8.83
N VAL A 320 1.41 -3.76 -8.06
CA VAL A 320 1.95 -5.05 -8.49
C VAL A 320 0.82 -5.99 -8.88
N ARG A 321 -0.20 -6.13 -8.02
CA ARG A 321 -1.34 -7.02 -8.28
C ARG A 321 -2.11 -6.67 -9.54
N LEU A 322 -2.38 -5.38 -9.74
CA LEU A 322 -3.08 -4.86 -10.92
C LEU A 322 -2.26 -5.07 -12.19
N SER A 323 -0.95 -4.82 -12.14
CA SER A 323 -0.05 -4.94 -13.28
C SER A 323 0.01 -6.37 -13.85
N HIS A 324 -0.18 -7.39 -13.02
CA HIS A 324 -0.20 -8.78 -13.48
C HIS A 324 -1.39 -9.09 -14.38
N LYS A 325 -2.48 -8.33 -14.24
CA LYS A 325 -3.73 -8.52 -14.98
C LYS A 325 -3.89 -7.56 -16.15
N SER A 326 -2.96 -6.62 -16.34
CA SER A 326 -3.06 -5.67 -17.45
C SER A 326 -2.84 -6.38 -18.79
N SER A 327 -3.64 -6.03 -19.80
CA SER A 327 -3.43 -6.51 -21.17
C SER A 327 -2.32 -5.72 -21.87
N ASN A 328 -2.07 -4.46 -21.48
CA ASN A 328 -1.12 -3.50 -22.06
C ASN A 328 -1.16 -3.35 -23.60
N VAL A 329 -2.16 -3.95 -24.27
CA VAL A 329 -2.25 -3.95 -25.74
C VAL A 329 -2.54 -2.55 -26.26
N ASP A 330 -3.35 -1.77 -25.53
CA ASP A 330 -3.83 -0.45 -25.94
C ASP A 330 -3.02 0.72 -25.34
N GLY A 331 -1.96 0.44 -24.57
CA GLY A 331 -1.12 1.45 -23.93
C GLY A 331 -0.50 0.98 -22.61
N SER A 332 0.47 1.74 -22.11
CA SER A 332 1.10 1.46 -20.82
C SER A 332 0.15 1.81 -19.68
N THR A 333 0.01 0.91 -18.71
CA THR A 333 -0.87 1.11 -17.55
C THR A 333 -0.13 1.54 -16.30
N GLY A 334 1.21 1.48 -16.29
CA GLY A 334 2.01 1.83 -15.11
C GLY A 334 3.51 1.70 -15.33
N MET A 335 4.27 1.88 -14.25
CA MET A 335 5.73 1.77 -14.24
C MET A 335 6.28 1.29 -12.90
N SER A 336 7.42 0.59 -12.94
CA SER A 336 8.02 -0.04 -11.76
C SER A 336 8.79 0.91 -10.83
N SER A 337 9.25 2.06 -11.30
CA SER A 337 10.04 3.00 -10.50
C SER A 337 10.06 4.42 -11.07
N PRO A 338 9.18 5.32 -10.62
CA PRO A 338 9.19 6.71 -11.06
C PRO A 338 10.50 7.44 -10.72
N LYS A 339 11.11 7.14 -9.56
CA LYS A 339 12.38 7.77 -9.12
C LYS A 339 13.54 7.56 -10.11
N ARG A 340 13.59 6.42 -10.80
CA ARG A 340 14.64 6.13 -11.82
C ARG A 340 14.57 7.06 -13.04
N TYR A 341 13.40 7.64 -13.31
CA TYR A 341 13.13 8.42 -14.52
C TYR A 341 12.87 9.90 -14.25
N LEU A 342 13.31 10.44 -13.10
CA LEU A 342 13.16 11.85 -12.77
C LEU A 342 13.70 12.77 -13.88
N TRP A 343 14.79 12.38 -14.53
CA TRP A 343 15.42 13.12 -15.63
C TRP A 343 14.61 13.13 -16.94
N SER A 344 13.61 12.26 -17.09
CA SER A 344 12.82 12.11 -18.32
C SER A 344 11.56 12.99 -18.27
N SER A 345 11.73 14.28 -18.57
CA SER A 345 10.66 15.30 -18.56
C SER A 345 9.85 15.40 -19.85
N GLU A 346 10.23 14.69 -20.92
CA GLU A 346 9.49 14.71 -22.18
C GLU A 346 8.23 13.83 -22.11
N SER A 347 7.17 14.28 -22.79
CA SER A 347 5.93 13.53 -22.98
C SER A 347 6.19 12.17 -23.65
N VAL A 348 5.47 11.14 -23.19
CA VAL A 348 5.59 9.80 -23.77
C VAL A 348 4.88 9.72 -25.12
N ALA A 349 5.39 8.86 -26.01
CA ALA A 349 4.80 8.68 -27.34
C ALA A 349 3.40 8.04 -27.29
N GLN A 350 3.17 7.14 -26.34
CA GLN A 350 1.90 6.45 -26.14
C GLN A 350 1.27 6.92 -24.83
N GLU A 351 -0.01 7.23 -24.88
CA GLU A 351 -0.80 7.66 -23.73
C GLU A 351 -0.81 6.61 -22.61
N TRP A 352 -0.75 7.06 -21.37
CA TRP A 352 -1.01 6.25 -20.19
C TRP A 352 -2.49 5.87 -20.14
N ARG A 353 -2.79 4.60 -19.87
CA ARG A 353 -4.15 4.07 -19.83
C ARG A 353 -4.50 3.53 -18.45
N PHE A 354 -5.75 3.70 -18.04
CA PHE A 354 -6.26 3.03 -16.85
C PHE A 354 -6.36 1.53 -17.09
N ASN A 355 -5.85 0.77 -16.13
CA ASN A 355 -6.04 -0.66 -16.07
C ASN A 355 -7.50 -0.96 -15.68
N THR A 356 -8.25 -1.59 -16.57
CA THR A 356 -9.67 -1.94 -16.39
C THR A 356 -9.90 -3.40 -16.02
N SER A 357 -8.82 -4.18 -15.84
CA SER A 357 -8.92 -5.64 -15.61
C SER A 357 -9.62 -6.06 -14.32
N MET A 358 -9.75 -5.15 -13.34
CA MET A 358 -10.42 -5.39 -12.05
C MET A 358 -11.57 -4.40 -11.78
N THR A 359 -11.99 -3.68 -12.81
CA THR A 359 -13.15 -2.77 -12.74
C THR A 359 -14.42 -3.49 -13.22
N PRO A 360 -15.61 -3.19 -12.66
CA PRO A 360 -16.87 -3.66 -13.25
C PRO A 360 -17.03 -3.14 -14.69
N ASP A 361 -17.79 -3.89 -15.50
CA ASP A 361 -18.04 -3.59 -16.91
C ASP A 361 -18.43 -2.11 -17.15
N GLY A 362 -17.76 -1.47 -18.11
CA GLY A 362 -18.09 -0.12 -18.59
C GLY A 362 -17.16 1.02 -18.14
N GLN A 363 -16.13 0.78 -17.32
CA GLN A 363 -15.12 1.82 -17.05
C GLN A 363 -14.19 2.05 -18.25
N SER A 364 -14.06 3.32 -18.62
CA SER A 364 -13.16 3.75 -19.70
C SER A 364 -11.69 3.61 -19.30
N SER A 365 -10.86 3.14 -20.25
CA SER A 365 -9.40 3.09 -20.14
C SER A 365 -8.73 4.47 -20.31
N VAL A 366 -9.49 5.50 -20.71
CA VAL A 366 -9.04 6.90 -20.73
C VAL A 366 -9.65 7.69 -19.58
N ASP A 367 -9.09 8.87 -19.29
CA ASP A 367 -9.70 9.73 -18.28
C ASP A 367 -11.06 10.24 -18.73
N SER A 368 -11.99 10.16 -17.80
CA SER A 368 -13.38 10.62 -17.94
C SER A 368 -13.87 11.23 -16.61
N GLY A 369 -13.02 11.24 -15.59
CA GLY A 369 -13.35 11.62 -14.21
C GLY A 369 -12.65 12.90 -13.76
N GLY A 370 -11.97 13.59 -14.68
CA GLY A 370 -11.29 14.85 -14.40
C GLY A 370 -10.08 14.71 -13.48
N TYR A 371 -9.44 13.54 -13.48
CA TYR A 371 -8.24 13.32 -12.65
C TYR A 371 -7.03 14.12 -13.14
N PHE A 372 -7.06 14.53 -14.42
CA PHE A 372 -5.97 15.22 -15.08
C PHE A 372 -6.25 16.70 -15.36
N GLU A 373 -7.35 17.25 -14.83
CA GLU A 373 -7.80 18.62 -15.10
C GLU A 373 -6.80 19.70 -14.67
N ASN A 374 -5.94 19.43 -13.68
CA ASN A 374 -4.94 20.37 -13.19
C ASN A 374 -3.51 19.99 -13.62
N PHE A 375 -3.36 19.31 -14.77
CA PHE A 375 -2.06 18.89 -15.28
C PHE A 375 -1.86 19.24 -16.74
N SER A 376 -0.64 19.66 -17.11
CA SER A 376 -0.22 19.87 -18.49
C SER A 376 -0.10 18.55 -19.24
N SER A 377 0.12 18.58 -20.55
CA SER A 377 0.28 17.36 -21.36
C SER A 377 1.51 16.51 -20.95
N GLU A 378 2.52 17.18 -20.41
CA GLU A 378 3.76 16.65 -19.84
C GLU A 378 3.56 16.13 -18.40
N GLY A 379 2.44 16.50 -17.78
CA GLY A 379 2.05 16.10 -16.43
C GLY A 379 2.61 17.01 -15.34
N ASP A 380 2.99 18.24 -15.69
CA ASP A 380 3.34 19.28 -14.71
C ASP A 380 2.05 19.88 -14.14
N TYR A 381 2.09 20.28 -12.87
CA TYR A 381 0.89 20.80 -12.21
C TYR A 381 0.53 22.21 -12.70
N LEU A 382 -0.74 22.41 -13.02
CA LEU A 382 -1.33 23.68 -13.45
C LEU A 382 -2.03 24.33 -12.26
N ASP A 383 -1.52 25.46 -11.80
CA ASP A 383 -2.21 26.30 -10.83
C ASP A 383 -3.30 27.15 -11.50
N ASP A 384 -4.05 27.92 -10.69
CA ASP A 384 -5.16 28.74 -11.17
C ASP A 384 -4.71 29.90 -12.09
N ASP A 385 -3.44 30.30 -12.00
CA ASP A 385 -2.87 31.41 -12.78
C ASP A 385 -2.19 30.93 -14.08
N SER A 386 -2.12 29.61 -14.30
CA SER A 386 -1.47 29.04 -15.46
C SER A 386 -2.20 29.38 -16.76
N SER A 387 -1.42 29.81 -17.77
CA SER A 387 -1.92 30.03 -19.13
C SER A 387 -1.94 28.76 -19.99
N GLU A 388 -1.36 27.67 -19.49
CA GLU A 388 -1.34 26.38 -20.20
C GLU A 388 -2.69 25.67 -20.10
N LEU A 389 -3.02 24.89 -21.14
CA LEU A 389 -4.26 24.14 -21.17
C LEU A 389 -4.10 22.78 -20.48
N PRO A 390 -5.12 22.30 -19.76
CA PRO A 390 -5.14 20.95 -19.21
C PRO A 390 -4.93 19.86 -20.27
N ALA A 391 -4.33 18.76 -19.87
CA ALA A 391 -4.09 17.60 -20.71
C ALA A 391 -5.42 17.01 -21.24
N LEU A 392 -5.53 16.93 -22.56
CA LEU A 392 -6.62 16.18 -23.23
C LEU A 392 -6.29 14.69 -23.35
N GLU A 393 -5.00 14.36 -23.47
CA GLU A 393 -4.47 13.01 -23.53
C GLU A 393 -3.45 12.85 -22.40
N ALA A 394 -3.46 11.71 -21.70
CA ALA A 394 -2.51 11.41 -20.63
C ALA A 394 -1.13 11.00 -21.20
N LYS A 395 -0.44 11.91 -21.91
CA LYS A 395 0.91 11.70 -22.46
C LYS A 395 2.03 12.16 -21.52
N PHE A 396 1.75 12.12 -20.23
CA PHE A 396 2.64 12.57 -19.16
C PHE A 396 4.05 12.00 -19.26
N SER A 397 5.03 12.83 -18.93
CA SER A 397 6.42 12.43 -18.83
C SER A 397 6.63 11.33 -17.80
N ARG A 398 7.73 10.58 -17.93
CA ARG A 398 8.08 9.57 -16.91
C ARG A 398 8.42 10.22 -15.57
N SER A 399 8.91 11.46 -15.58
CA SER A 399 9.20 12.25 -14.38
C SER A 399 7.93 12.60 -13.59
N SER A 400 6.85 13.02 -14.26
CA SER A 400 5.58 13.36 -13.60
C SER A 400 4.85 12.16 -13.00
N MET A 401 5.21 10.92 -13.35
CA MET A 401 4.76 9.74 -12.61
C MET A 401 5.16 9.78 -11.14
N MET A 402 6.23 10.49 -10.79
CA MET A 402 6.61 10.72 -9.40
C MET A 402 5.58 11.62 -8.69
N THR A 403 5.01 12.61 -9.36
CA THR A 403 3.94 13.46 -8.81
C THR A 403 2.72 12.60 -8.46
N PHE A 404 2.23 11.77 -9.39
CA PHE A 404 1.10 10.88 -9.14
C PHE A 404 1.39 9.84 -8.04
N PHE A 405 2.60 9.28 -8.00
CA PHE A 405 3.02 8.37 -6.92
C PHE A 405 2.95 9.05 -5.56
N MET A 406 3.46 10.29 -5.45
CA MET A 406 3.44 11.06 -4.22
C MET A 406 2.02 11.46 -3.81
N MET A 407 1.13 11.81 -4.77
CA MET A 407 -0.28 12.09 -4.48
C MET A 407 -0.96 10.91 -3.79
N GLU A 408 -0.82 9.70 -4.33
CA GLU A 408 -1.38 8.49 -3.71
C GLU A 408 -0.78 8.23 -2.33
N LEU A 409 0.53 8.37 -2.19
CA LEU A 409 1.23 8.18 -0.92
C LEU A 409 0.71 9.17 0.15
N ILE A 410 0.58 10.45 -0.19
CA ILE A 410 0.09 11.48 0.73
C ILE A 410 -1.37 11.20 1.13
N LEU A 411 -2.24 10.79 0.21
CA LEU A 411 -3.62 10.43 0.52
C LEU A 411 -3.68 9.22 1.47
N GLN A 412 -2.83 8.23 1.26
CA GLN A 412 -2.72 7.07 2.14
C GLN A 412 -2.21 7.48 3.52
N VAL A 413 -1.25 8.40 3.62
CA VAL A 413 -0.77 8.98 4.89
C VAL A 413 -1.90 9.72 5.61
N MET A 414 -2.62 10.62 4.92
CA MET A 414 -3.73 11.40 5.51
C MET A 414 -4.85 10.50 6.03
N ARG A 415 -5.17 9.43 5.29
CA ARG A 415 -6.09 8.38 5.74
C ARG A 415 -5.56 7.69 6.99
N GLU A 416 -4.29 7.30 6.96
CA GLU A 416 -3.66 6.47 7.98
C GLU A 416 -3.48 7.16 9.33
N ILE A 417 -2.98 8.40 9.36
CA ILE A 417 -2.74 9.13 10.62
C ILE A 417 -4.03 9.37 11.42
N ASN A 418 -5.18 9.44 10.73
CA ASN A 418 -6.49 9.64 11.34
C ASN A 418 -7.35 8.37 11.44
N ALA A 419 -6.83 7.23 10.97
CA ALA A 419 -7.50 5.94 11.02
C ALA A 419 -7.91 5.58 12.46
N PRO A 420 -9.16 5.16 12.71
CA PRO A 420 -9.60 4.88 14.08
C PRO A 420 -8.80 3.78 14.77
N SER A 421 -8.49 2.70 14.05
CA SER A 421 -7.66 1.59 14.54
C SER A 421 -6.26 2.03 14.95
N ARG A 422 -5.74 3.11 14.37
CA ARG A 422 -4.43 3.67 14.74
C ARG A 422 -4.51 4.51 15.99
N ARG A 423 -5.47 5.43 16.06
CA ARG A 423 -5.65 6.28 17.23
C ARG A 423 -5.99 5.48 18.48
N GLU A 424 -6.76 4.39 18.38
CA GLU A 424 -7.09 3.52 19.52
C GLU A 424 -5.87 2.86 20.18
N ASN A 425 -4.84 2.55 19.38
CA ASN A 425 -3.59 1.96 19.86
C ASN A 425 -2.61 2.99 20.43
N ARG A 426 -3.01 4.28 20.53
CA ARG A 426 -2.20 5.38 21.08
C ARG A 426 -2.87 6.00 22.31
N GLY A 427 -2.10 6.75 23.11
CA GLY A 427 -2.60 7.42 24.31
C GLY A 427 -3.70 8.45 23.99
N GLU A 428 -3.52 9.21 22.91
CA GLU A 428 -4.38 10.35 22.56
C GLU A 428 -5.54 10.02 21.62
N ARG A 429 -6.36 9.03 22.00
CA ARG A 429 -7.41 8.44 21.13
C ARG A 429 -8.41 9.43 20.53
N LYS A 430 -8.72 10.53 21.22
CA LYS A 430 -9.74 11.51 20.80
C LYS A 430 -9.15 12.80 20.20
N GLN A 431 -7.86 12.81 19.85
CA GLN A 431 -7.22 13.95 19.18
C GLN A 431 -7.11 13.66 17.68
N ALA A 432 -7.34 14.66 16.84
CA ALA A 432 -7.04 14.57 15.41
C ALA A 432 -5.52 14.61 15.19
N ARG A 433 -5.05 13.99 14.11
CA ARG A 433 -3.65 14.08 13.66
C ARG A 433 -3.55 15.03 12.48
N CYS A 434 -2.52 15.87 12.47
CA CYS A 434 -2.20 16.76 11.37
C CYS A 434 -0.79 16.46 10.86
N LEU A 435 -0.65 16.28 9.55
CA LEU A 435 0.67 16.11 8.93
C LEU A 435 1.39 17.47 8.92
N ARG A 436 2.51 17.56 9.61
CA ARG A 436 3.30 18.80 9.79
C ARG A 436 4.50 18.87 8.86
N ARG A 437 5.21 17.76 8.72
CA ARG A 437 6.49 17.70 8.02
C ARG A 437 6.63 16.41 7.23
N ILE A 438 7.30 16.49 6.09
CA ILE A 438 7.72 15.33 5.29
C ILE A 438 9.23 15.39 5.11
N VAL A 439 9.93 14.50 5.79
CA VAL A 439 11.37 14.27 5.64
C VAL A 439 11.57 13.21 4.57
N LEU A 440 12.32 13.51 3.52
CA LEU A 440 12.57 12.59 2.41
C LEU A 440 14.08 12.31 2.31
N THR A 441 14.46 11.04 2.45
CA THR A 441 15.83 10.60 2.21
C THR A 441 16.13 10.52 0.73
N MET A 442 17.39 10.78 0.41
CA MET A 442 17.89 10.86 -0.96
C MET A 442 18.98 9.81 -1.20
N PRO A 443 19.11 9.25 -2.40
CA PRO A 443 20.28 8.45 -2.75
C PRO A 443 21.52 9.30 -2.55
N THR A 444 22.57 8.66 -2.06
CA THR A 444 23.85 9.29 -1.81
C THR A 444 24.37 9.94 -3.09
N ALA A 445 24.40 9.25 -4.23
CA ALA A 445 24.93 9.82 -5.48
C ALA A 445 23.96 10.76 -6.26
N MET A 446 22.80 11.13 -5.70
CA MET A 446 21.79 11.91 -6.45
C MET A 446 22.28 13.31 -6.80
N THR A 447 22.18 13.67 -8.09
CA THR A 447 22.67 14.95 -8.59
C THR A 447 21.79 16.13 -8.14
N ARG A 448 22.35 17.35 -8.10
CA ARG A 448 21.58 18.56 -7.75
C ARG A 448 20.34 18.77 -8.65
N PRO A 449 20.42 18.60 -9.99
CA PRO A 449 19.25 18.70 -10.86
C PRO A 449 18.17 17.66 -10.53
N GLU A 450 18.53 16.39 -10.36
CA GLU A 450 17.55 15.35 -10.00
C GLU A 450 16.89 15.66 -8.65
N ARG A 451 17.67 16.13 -7.67
CA ARG A 451 17.13 16.57 -6.37
C ARG A 451 16.10 17.68 -6.52
N ARG A 452 16.38 18.66 -7.38
CA ARG A 452 15.45 19.76 -7.65
C ARG A 452 14.17 19.25 -8.33
N ILE A 453 14.28 18.30 -9.26
CA ILE A 453 13.11 17.71 -9.90
C ILE A 453 12.25 16.97 -8.86
N LEU A 454 12.85 16.14 -8.01
CA LEU A 454 12.10 15.42 -6.97
C LEU A 454 11.39 16.38 -6.00
N GLU A 455 12.05 17.47 -5.62
CA GLU A 455 11.44 18.54 -4.81
C GLU A 455 10.23 19.18 -5.51
N VAL A 456 10.34 19.49 -6.81
CA VAL A 456 9.23 20.02 -7.61
C VAL A 456 8.07 19.02 -7.64
N ARG A 457 8.33 17.75 -8.00
CA ARG A 457 7.31 16.69 -8.07
C ARG A 457 6.57 16.50 -6.74
N MET A 458 7.28 16.62 -5.62
CA MET A 458 6.66 16.54 -4.29
C MET A 458 5.78 17.76 -3.98
N ASN A 459 6.23 18.97 -4.32
CA ASN A 459 5.45 20.20 -4.12
C ASN A 459 4.18 20.22 -4.98
N GLU A 460 4.28 19.79 -6.25
CA GLU A 460 3.14 19.63 -7.15
C GLU A 460 2.11 18.65 -6.59
N ALA A 461 2.56 17.49 -6.11
CA ALA A 461 1.70 16.48 -5.50
C ALA A 461 0.98 17.02 -4.27
N LEU A 462 1.68 17.75 -3.39
CA LEU A 462 1.08 18.40 -2.23
C LEU A 462 0.09 19.49 -2.63
N ALA A 463 0.39 20.28 -3.67
CA ALA A 463 -0.51 21.31 -4.16
C ALA A 463 -1.82 20.71 -4.66
N GLU A 464 -1.76 19.69 -5.50
CA GLU A 464 -2.95 19.04 -6.04
C GLU A 464 -3.75 18.30 -4.97
N VAL A 465 -3.09 17.58 -4.05
CA VAL A 465 -3.79 16.92 -2.94
C VAL A 465 -4.53 17.95 -2.08
N TRP A 466 -3.89 19.05 -1.69
CA TRP A 466 -4.53 20.09 -0.87
C TRP A 466 -5.72 20.76 -1.58
N ARG A 467 -5.58 21.03 -2.89
CA ARG A 467 -6.64 21.60 -3.73
C ARG A 467 -7.84 20.67 -3.81
N THR A 468 -7.61 19.42 -4.23
CA THR A 468 -8.68 18.43 -4.49
C THR A 468 -9.38 17.94 -3.23
N THR A 469 -8.69 17.95 -2.09
CA THR A 469 -9.27 17.61 -0.77
C THR A 469 -9.83 18.82 -0.03
N GLN A 470 -9.75 20.03 -0.61
CA GLN A 470 -10.27 21.28 -0.05
C GLN A 470 -9.69 21.63 1.34
N LEU A 471 -8.39 21.38 1.53
CA LEU A 471 -7.66 21.62 2.78
C LEU A 471 -6.91 22.96 2.78
N ALA A 472 -7.36 23.95 2.01
CA ALA A 472 -6.66 25.23 1.83
C ALA A 472 -6.47 26.05 3.12
N ASP A 473 -7.34 25.84 4.12
CA ASP A 473 -7.28 26.39 5.47
C ASP A 473 -6.31 25.66 6.41
N ILE A 474 -5.87 24.45 6.03
CA ILE A 474 -4.88 23.67 6.79
C ILE A 474 -3.50 23.92 6.20
N PRO A 475 -2.49 24.28 7.02
CA PRO A 475 -1.12 24.44 6.53
C PRO A 475 -0.61 23.21 5.80
N LYS A 476 0.01 23.42 4.63
CA LYS A 476 0.73 22.35 3.93
C LYS A 476 1.95 21.93 4.76
N PRO A 477 2.32 20.63 4.74
CA PRO A 477 3.49 20.17 5.47
C PRO A 477 4.79 20.72 4.87
N ILE A 478 5.76 20.95 5.73
CA ILE A 478 7.10 21.39 5.32
C ILE A 478 7.87 20.20 4.75
N ILE A 479 8.46 20.36 3.56
CA ILE A 479 9.32 19.33 2.95
C ILE A 479 10.76 19.54 3.41
N GLN A 480 11.42 18.48 3.90
CA GLN A 480 12.83 18.47 4.24
C GLN A 480 13.56 17.37 3.46
N MET A 481 14.57 17.76 2.69
CA MET A 481 15.38 16.84 1.87
C MET A 481 16.87 16.96 2.19
N GLN A 482 17.22 17.00 3.47
CA GLN A 482 18.58 17.34 3.90
C GLN A 482 19.55 16.13 3.92
N TRP A 483 19.03 14.93 4.19
CA TRP A 483 19.85 13.75 4.47
C TRP A 483 19.80 12.71 3.35
N ASP A 484 20.94 12.04 3.14
CA ASP A 484 21.02 10.87 2.26
C ASP A 484 20.90 9.54 3.02
N GLU A 485 20.50 8.49 2.27
CA GLU A 485 20.21 7.14 2.76
C GLU A 485 21.40 6.52 3.54
N ALA A 486 22.63 6.74 3.06
CA ALA A 486 23.83 6.18 3.66
C ALA A 486 24.27 6.94 4.93
N THR A 487 24.20 8.27 4.93
CA THR A 487 24.45 9.09 6.14
C THR A 487 23.44 8.77 7.23
N ALA A 488 22.16 8.62 6.88
CA ALA A 488 21.12 8.21 7.82
C ALA A 488 21.42 6.83 8.44
N THR A 489 21.93 5.89 7.66
CA THR A 489 22.35 4.58 8.17
C THR A 489 23.49 4.70 9.19
N GLN A 490 24.48 5.55 8.94
CA GLN A 490 25.54 5.81 9.91
C GLN A 490 25.01 6.43 11.20
N ALA A 491 24.03 7.34 11.11
CA ALA A 491 23.41 7.95 12.29
C ALA A 491 22.76 6.90 13.20
N VAL A 492 22.12 5.86 12.65
CA VAL A 492 21.56 4.74 13.44
C VAL A 492 22.66 4.01 14.22
N PHE A 493 23.76 3.67 13.56
CA PHE A 493 24.88 2.97 14.19
C PHE A 493 25.51 3.84 15.30
N VAL A 494 25.88 5.08 14.97
CA VAL A 494 26.53 6.00 15.92
C VAL A 494 25.63 6.30 17.12
N TYR A 495 24.34 6.56 16.88
CA TYR A 495 23.36 6.78 17.95
C TYR A 495 23.26 5.56 18.87
N ASN A 496 23.17 4.36 18.30
CA ASN A 496 23.09 3.13 19.09
C ASN A 496 24.34 2.89 19.94
N GLU A 497 25.54 3.04 19.36
CA GLU A 497 26.78 2.87 20.11
C GLU A 497 26.82 3.86 21.29
N ILE A 498 26.56 5.14 21.03
CA ILE A 498 26.63 6.17 22.08
C ILE A 498 25.58 5.93 23.16
N VAL A 499 24.30 5.76 22.79
CA VAL A 499 23.19 5.72 23.74
C VAL A 499 23.12 4.40 24.48
N GLU A 500 23.23 3.27 23.79
CA GLU A 500 23.02 1.94 24.38
C GLU A 500 24.30 1.31 24.93
N ARG A 501 25.45 1.49 24.25
CA ARG A 501 26.69 0.80 24.65
C ARG A 501 27.62 1.67 25.50
N PHE A 502 27.60 2.98 25.27
CA PHE A 502 28.41 3.95 26.00
C PHE A 502 27.59 4.87 26.92
N TYR A 503 26.29 4.60 27.12
CA TYR A 503 25.41 5.31 28.07
C TYR A 503 25.42 6.85 27.91
N GLY A 504 25.55 7.34 26.68
CA GLY A 504 25.61 8.75 26.34
C GLY A 504 27.03 9.35 26.31
N ASP A 505 28.07 8.61 26.70
CA ASP A 505 29.45 9.09 26.70
C ASP A 505 30.07 9.05 25.30
N THR A 506 29.96 10.18 24.61
CA THR A 506 30.50 10.37 23.25
C THR A 506 32.03 10.36 23.23
N GLU A 507 32.72 10.84 24.27
CA GLU A 507 34.18 10.92 24.29
C GLU A 507 34.80 9.52 24.42
N SER A 508 34.26 8.70 25.33
CA SER A 508 34.68 7.30 25.50
C SER A 508 34.42 6.48 24.24
N PHE A 509 33.27 6.67 23.58
CA PHE A 509 32.98 6.02 22.30
C PHE A 509 34.03 6.36 21.25
N MET A 510 34.31 7.65 21.06
CA MET A 510 35.28 8.12 20.06
C MET A 510 36.68 7.60 20.34
N HIS A 511 37.13 7.63 21.60
CA HIS A 511 38.44 7.13 22.00
C HIS A 511 38.59 5.60 21.81
N ALA A 512 37.54 4.83 22.09
CA ALA A 512 37.57 3.37 21.92
C ALA A 512 37.44 2.93 20.45
N SER A 513 36.77 3.74 19.64
CA SER A 513 36.34 3.36 18.30
C SER A 513 37.26 3.84 17.20
N ALA A 514 37.84 5.05 17.33
CA ALA A 514 38.71 5.62 16.32
C ALA A 514 40.15 5.10 16.43
N ARG A 515 40.77 4.77 15.30
CA ARG A 515 42.21 4.49 15.22
C ARG A 515 43.01 5.77 15.41
N CYS A 516 44.15 5.69 16.10
CA CYS A 516 45.08 6.82 16.18
C CYS A 516 45.63 7.15 14.78
N ARG A 517 45.36 8.37 14.31
CA ARG A 517 45.94 8.93 13.08
C ARG A 517 46.78 10.15 13.41
N ASN A 518 47.87 10.36 12.67
CA ASN A 518 48.89 11.35 13.02
C ASN A 518 48.41 12.83 13.01
N ASP A 519 47.26 13.15 12.40
CA ASP A 519 46.79 14.54 12.21
C ASP A 519 45.31 14.80 12.55
N ASP A 520 44.52 13.78 12.95
CA ASP A 520 43.09 13.96 13.31
C ASP A 520 42.50 12.73 14.02
N ASN A 521 42.02 12.89 15.26
CA ASN A 521 41.36 11.82 16.03
C ASN A 521 39.84 11.71 15.72
N GLY A 522 39.47 11.81 14.45
CA GLY A 522 38.09 11.65 14.00
C GLY A 522 37.72 10.18 13.77
N LEU A 523 36.48 9.77 14.05
CA LEU A 523 35.98 8.44 13.71
C LEU A 523 35.59 8.42 12.23
N ARG A 524 36.15 7.52 11.42
CA ARG A 524 35.80 7.38 10.00
C ARG A 524 34.95 6.14 9.77
N ILE A 525 33.77 6.34 9.21
CA ILE A 525 32.82 5.27 8.93
C ILE A 525 32.54 5.25 7.43
N ALA A 526 32.73 4.08 6.83
CA ALA A 526 32.23 3.77 5.51
C ALA A 526 30.84 3.14 5.63
N SER A 527 29.88 3.53 4.80
CA SER A 527 28.59 2.85 4.67
C SER A 527 28.37 2.47 3.22
N LEU A 528 28.25 1.17 2.97
CA LEU A 528 27.95 0.57 1.67
C LEU A 528 26.48 0.13 1.67
N ASP A 529 25.63 0.85 0.96
CA ASP A 529 24.23 0.48 0.74
C ASP A 529 24.05 -0.19 -0.62
N ILE A 530 23.65 -1.46 -0.60
CA ILE A 530 23.43 -2.25 -1.81
C ILE A 530 21.92 -2.31 -2.04
N GLY A 531 21.41 -1.47 -2.94
CA GLY A 531 20.00 -1.42 -3.30
C GLY A 531 19.58 -2.53 -4.25
N GLY A 532 18.40 -2.37 -4.85
CA GLY A 532 18.00 -3.21 -5.98
C GLY A 532 18.72 -2.80 -7.27
N GLY A 533 18.79 -1.50 -7.57
CA GLY A 533 19.37 -1.03 -8.85
C GLY A 533 20.69 -0.29 -8.77
N THR A 534 21.16 0.09 -7.57
CA THR A 534 22.44 0.80 -7.37
C THR A 534 23.10 0.33 -6.09
N SER A 535 24.43 0.44 -6.04
CA SER A 535 25.23 0.26 -4.82
C SER A 535 25.98 1.56 -4.53
N ASP A 536 25.79 2.14 -3.36
CA ASP A 536 26.31 3.46 -2.99
C ASP A 536 27.24 3.36 -1.77
N LEU A 537 28.45 3.93 -1.89
CA LEU A 537 29.41 4.04 -0.79
C LEU A 537 29.55 5.51 -0.37
N ILE A 538 29.41 5.76 0.93
CA ILE A 538 29.80 7.03 1.55
C ILE A 538 30.85 6.79 2.62
N ILE A 539 31.82 7.70 2.73
CA ILE A 539 32.78 7.74 3.82
C ILE A 539 32.66 9.09 4.50
N SER A 540 32.42 9.07 5.81
CA SER A 540 32.28 10.26 6.63
C SER A 540 33.20 10.19 7.84
N SER A 541 33.84 11.32 8.16
CA SER A 541 34.56 11.52 9.41
C SER A 541 33.65 12.21 10.42
N TYR A 542 33.69 11.78 11.68
CA TYR A 542 32.95 12.36 12.78
C TYR A 542 33.94 12.96 13.77
N ARG A 543 33.70 14.20 14.18
CA ARG A 543 34.47 14.87 15.23
C ARG A 543 33.57 15.26 16.38
N ASN A 544 34.04 15.06 17.61
CA ASN A 544 33.36 15.53 18.80
C ASN A 544 33.59 17.04 18.97
N VAL A 545 32.50 17.82 19.00
CA VAL A 545 32.53 19.27 19.24
C VAL A 545 31.94 19.66 20.60
N GLY A 546 31.85 18.71 21.53
CA GLY A 546 31.35 18.87 22.89
C GLY A 546 29.82 18.83 22.99
N ARG A 547 29.11 19.47 22.06
CA ARG A 547 27.63 19.46 21.99
C ARG A 547 27.05 18.33 21.13
N GLY A 548 27.91 17.51 20.53
CA GLY A 548 27.51 16.45 19.63
C GLY A 548 28.64 16.07 18.67
N LEU A 549 28.31 15.21 17.70
CA LEU A 549 29.22 14.80 16.65
C LEU A 549 28.95 15.61 15.38
N LEU A 550 29.99 16.21 14.82
CA LEU A 550 29.93 16.89 13.53
C LEU A 550 30.41 15.93 12.43
N PRO A 551 29.52 15.49 11.52
CA PRO A 551 29.92 14.70 10.36
C PRO A 551 30.54 15.58 9.28
N LYS A 552 31.59 15.07 8.62
CA LYS A 552 32.18 15.60 7.40
C LYS A 552 32.30 14.48 6.38
N GLN A 553 31.65 14.63 5.23
CA GLN A 553 31.79 13.70 4.12
C GLN A 553 33.19 13.81 3.52
N GLU A 554 33.90 12.68 3.45
CA GLU A 554 35.23 12.57 2.85
C GLU A 554 35.18 12.01 1.43
N PHE A 555 34.29 11.04 1.18
CA PHE A 555 34.18 10.35 -0.10
C PHE A 555 32.74 9.89 -0.38
N ARG A 556 32.40 9.80 -1.66
CA ARG A 556 31.10 9.33 -2.15
C ARG A 556 31.27 8.75 -3.55
N GLU A 557 30.73 7.55 -3.78
CA GLU A 557 30.69 6.91 -5.09
C GLU A 557 29.46 6.00 -5.23
N GLY A 558 28.95 5.82 -6.45
CA GLY A 558 27.79 4.98 -6.75
C GLY A 558 27.97 4.12 -8.00
N PHE A 559 27.52 2.88 -7.95
CA PHE A 559 27.60 1.90 -9.04
C PHE A 559 26.22 1.44 -9.50
N GLN A 560 26.09 1.11 -10.78
CA GLN A 560 24.86 0.57 -11.37
C GLN A 560 24.71 -0.96 -11.22
N CYS A 561 25.65 -1.63 -10.54
CA CYS A 561 25.57 -3.05 -10.22
C CYS A 561 25.02 -3.25 -8.81
N ALA A 562 23.96 -4.04 -8.65
CA ALA A 562 23.28 -4.24 -7.37
C ALA A 562 22.43 -5.54 -7.34
N GLY A 563 21.36 -5.55 -6.55
CA GLY A 563 20.48 -6.72 -6.37
C GLY A 563 19.78 -7.21 -7.65
N ASP A 564 19.44 -6.32 -8.59
CA ASP A 564 18.79 -6.65 -9.86
C ASP A 564 19.74 -7.45 -10.77
N ASP A 565 21.05 -7.14 -10.74
CA ASP A 565 22.09 -7.88 -11.46
C ASP A 565 22.34 -9.26 -10.85
N ILE A 566 22.32 -9.36 -9.52
CA ILE A 566 22.35 -10.65 -8.82
C ILE A 566 21.14 -11.49 -9.24
N LEU A 567 19.94 -10.91 -9.21
CA LEU A 567 18.71 -11.60 -9.62
C LEU A 567 18.78 -12.07 -11.08
N LYS A 568 19.25 -11.21 -11.99
CA LYS A 568 19.50 -11.57 -13.39
C LYS A 568 20.46 -12.75 -13.49
N GLY A 569 21.60 -12.69 -12.79
CA GLY A 569 22.58 -13.77 -12.75
C GLY A 569 22.01 -15.08 -12.21
N VAL A 570 21.12 -15.02 -11.20
CA VAL A 570 20.44 -16.20 -10.67
C VAL A 570 19.48 -16.81 -11.69
N ILE A 571 18.71 -15.98 -12.38
CA ILE A 571 17.78 -16.42 -13.43
C ILE A 571 18.55 -17.07 -14.57
N GLU A 572 19.62 -16.44 -15.06
CA GLU A 572 20.41 -16.91 -16.19
C GLU A 572 21.18 -18.19 -15.89
N ASN A 573 21.76 -18.32 -14.68
CA ASN A 573 22.64 -19.45 -14.36
C ASN A 573 21.92 -20.64 -13.72
N HIS A 574 20.73 -20.45 -13.13
CA HIS A 574 20.01 -21.52 -12.41
C HIS A 574 18.61 -21.78 -12.96
N VAL A 575 17.80 -20.73 -13.14
CA VAL A 575 16.38 -20.90 -13.53
C VAL A 575 16.24 -21.29 -14.99
N ILE A 576 16.90 -20.59 -15.91
CA ILE A 576 16.83 -20.86 -17.35
C ILE A 576 17.37 -22.27 -17.69
N PRO A 577 18.55 -22.70 -17.18
CA PRO A 577 19.03 -24.06 -17.41
C PRO A 577 18.11 -25.14 -16.87
N ALA A 578 17.52 -24.94 -15.69
CA ALA A 578 16.53 -25.86 -15.14
C ALA A 578 15.28 -25.93 -16.02
N PHE A 579 14.85 -24.79 -16.56
CA PHE A 579 13.72 -24.73 -17.47
C PHE A 579 13.96 -25.49 -18.78
N LEU A 580 15.17 -25.39 -19.33
CA LEU A 580 15.60 -26.18 -20.49
C LEU A 580 15.55 -27.68 -20.19
N ALA A 581 16.14 -28.11 -19.07
CA ALA A 581 16.13 -29.52 -18.66
C ALA A 581 14.70 -30.06 -18.44
N TYR A 582 13.81 -29.24 -17.89
CA TYR A 582 12.40 -29.57 -17.73
C TYR A 582 11.69 -29.78 -19.08
N LEU A 583 11.90 -28.87 -20.03
CA LEU A 583 11.33 -28.96 -21.37
C LEU A 583 11.87 -30.18 -22.13
N ASP A 584 13.17 -30.46 -22.04
CA ASP A 584 13.79 -31.66 -22.63
C ASP A 584 13.16 -32.94 -22.04
N ALA A 585 12.97 -33.00 -20.71
CA ALA A 585 12.34 -34.13 -20.03
C ALA A 585 10.86 -34.34 -20.43
N LYS A 586 10.15 -33.26 -20.79
CA LYS A 586 8.79 -33.30 -21.31
C LYS A 586 8.72 -33.53 -22.83
N GLY A 587 9.86 -33.81 -23.48
CA GLY A 587 9.93 -34.17 -24.90
C GLY A 587 9.87 -32.99 -25.88
N CYS A 588 10.24 -31.78 -25.44
CA CYS A 588 10.33 -30.62 -26.32
C CYS A 588 11.41 -30.81 -27.40
N PRO A 589 11.06 -30.74 -28.70
CA PRO A 589 12.06 -30.74 -29.76
C PRO A 589 12.93 -29.48 -29.67
N ASP A 590 14.23 -29.65 -29.43
CA ASP A 590 15.20 -28.55 -29.29
C ASP A 590 14.74 -27.46 -28.29
N ALA A 591 14.71 -27.81 -27.00
CA ALA A 591 14.27 -26.91 -25.93
C ALA A 591 15.03 -25.57 -25.93
N GLN A 592 16.29 -25.57 -26.36
CA GLN A 592 17.09 -24.35 -26.45
C GLN A 592 16.54 -23.39 -27.51
N VAL A 593 16.28 -23.87 -28.73
CA VAL A 593 15.66 -23.06 -29.78
C VAL A 593 14.25 -22.64 -29.39
N PHE A 594 13.46 -23.54 -28.78
CA PHE A 594 12.13 -23.22 -28.27
C PHE A 594 12.17 -22.03 -27.30
N LEU A 595 13.00 -22.12 -26.26
CA LEU A 595 13.08 -21.09 -25.23
C LEU A 595 13.68 -19.79 -25.76
N TYR A 596 14.70 -19.87 -26.62
CA TYR A 596 15.29 -18.70 -27.27
C TYR A 596 14.27 -17.94 -28.12
N ASN A 597 13.42 -18.65 -28.88
CA ASN A 597 12.38 -18.00 -29.67
C ASN A 597 11.33 -17.30 -28.80
N ARG A 598 11.08 -17.77 -27.58
CA ARG A 598 10.07 -17.22 -26.67
C ARG A 598 10.59 -16.12 -25.76
N LEU A 599 11.81 -16.28 -25.24
CA LEU A 599 12.40 -15.39 -24.22
C LEU A 599 13.62 -14.61 -24.71
N GLY A 600 14.16 -14.93 -25.89
CA GLY A 600 15.33 -14.28 -26.46
C GLY A 600 15.08 -12.83 -26.91
N PRO A 601 16.02 -12.24 -27.67
CA PRO A 601 15.91 -10.88 -28.17
C PRO A 601 14.67 -10.66 -29.07
N VAL A 602 14.15 -9.44 -29.09
CA VAL A 602 13.03 -9.07 -29.95
C VAL A 602 13.46 -9.09 -31.41
N GLN A 603 12.69 -9.76 -32.26
CA GLN A 603 12.95 -9.83 -33.70
C GLN A 603 12.14 -8.79 -34.48
N SER A 604 12.61 -8.42 -35.67
CA SER A 604 11.87 -7.51 -36.56
C SER A 604 10.55 -8.16 -37.01
N GLY A 605 9.45 -7.40 -36.98
CA GLY A 605 8.11 -7.89 -37.34
C GLY A 605 7.35 -8.62 -36.22
N GLU A 606 7.92 -8.76 -35.02
CA GLU A 606 7.26 -9.40 -33.88
C GLU A 606 6.10 -8.55 -33.33
N SER A 607 4.96 -9.18 -33.02
CA SER A 607 3.76 -8.50 -32.55
C SER A 607 3.95 -7.85 -31.17
N ALA A 608 3.27 -6.72 -30.93
CA ALA A 608 3.31 -6.02 -29.65
C ALA A 608 2.84 -6.92 -28.48
N LEU A 609 1.79 -7.72 -28.72
CA LEU A 609 1.28 -8.68 -27.76
C LEU A 609 2.35 -9.68 -27.30
N ARG A 610 3.15 -10.22 -28.22
CA ARG A 610 4.20 -11.19 -27.88
C ARG A 610 5.31 -10.55 -27.04
N LYS A 611 5.69 -9.30 -27.32
CA LYS A 611 6.64 -8.54 -26.50
C LYS A 611 6.11 -8.33 -25.08
N ILE A 612 4.85 -7.93 -24.94
CA ILE A 612 4.18 -7.75 -23.65
C ILE A 612 4.14 -9.07 -22.87
N ARG A 613 3.73 -10.16 -23.51
CA ARG A 613 3.63 -11.48 -22.86
C ARG A 613 4.99 -12.01 -22.43
N ARG A 614 6.05 -11.79 -23.21
CA ARG A 614 7.44 -12.10 -22.80
C ARG A 614 7.84 -11.32 -21.54
N GLN A 615 7.59 -10.02 -21.52
CA GLN A 615 7.88 -9.19 -20.35
C GLN A 615 7.09 -9.64 -19.12
N GLN A 616 5.80 -9.94 -19.29
CA GLN A 616 4.93 -10.45 -18.22
C GLN A 616 5.39 -11.82 -17.73
N PHE A 617 5.83 -12.73 -18.60
CA PHE A 617 6.38 -14.01 -18.16
C PHE A 617 7.63 -13.82 -17.31
N SER A 618 8.55 -12.93 -17.71
CA SER A 618 9.71 -12.60 -16.89
C SER A 618 9.31 -12.05 -15.52
N GLN A 619 8.37 -11.10 -15.47
CA GLN A 619 7.92 -10.46 -14.22
C GLN A 619 7.08 -11.37 -13.32
N GLN A 620 6.27 -12.25 -13.89
CA GLN A 620 5.32 -13.08 -13.14
C GLN A 620 5.86 -14.47 -12.82
N VAL A 621 6.87 -14.96 -13.56
CA VAL A 621 7.42 -16.31 -13.39
C VAL A 621 8.89 -16.28 -13.00
N LEU A 622 9.76 -15.75 -13.86
CA LEU A 622 11.23 -15.83 -13.66
C LEU A 622 11.71 -15.02 -12.46
N VAL A 623 11.25 -13.77 -12.34
CA VAL A 623 11.60 -12.87 -11.24
C VAL A 623 11.12 -13.44 -9.89
N PRO A 624 9.86 -13.87 -9.71
CA PRO A 624 9.42 -14.48 -8.46
C PRO A 624 10.19 -15.74 -8.08
N ILE A 625 10.52 -16.62 -9.05
CA ILE A 625 11.37 -17.79 -8.79
C ILE A 625 12.76 -17.35 -8.31
N GLY A 626 13.41 -16.43 -9.01
CA GLY A 626 14.74 -15.93 -8.64
C GLY A 626 14.77 -15.26 -7.27
N LEU A 627 13.79 -14.40 -6.98
CA LEU A 627 13.64 -13.76 -5.66
C LEU A 627 13.34 -14.77 -4.55
N TRP A 628 12.59 -15.83 -4.84
CA TRP A 628 12.34 -16.90 -3.89
C TRP A 628 13.62 -17.67 -3.56
N ILE A 629 14.43 -18.01 -4.58
CA ILE A 629 15.74 -18.67 -4.41
C ILE A 629 16.65 -17.80 -3.53
N LEU A 630 16.78 -16.51 -3.85
CA LEU A 630 17.56 -15.56 -3.05
C LEU A 630 17.01 -15.43 -1.62
N GLY A 631 15.68 -15.44 -1.45
CA GLY A 631 15.05 -15.39 -0.13
C GLY A 631 15.27 -16.64 0.72
N GLN A 632 15.44 -17.82 0.12
CA GLN A 632 15.91 -19.01 0.85
C GLN A 632 17.40 -18.88 1.18
N HIS A 633 18.19 -18.32 0.26
CA HIS A 633 19.62 -18.10 0.45
C HIS A 633 19.95 -17.20 1.65
N GLU A 634 19.13 -16.16 1.90
CA GLU A 634 19.25 -15.28 3.07
C GLU A 634 19.19 -16.03 4.43
N LYS A 635 18.68 -17.27 4.45
CA LYS A 635 18.52 -18.07 5.69
C LYS A 635 19.71 -19.00 5.95
N TYR A 636 20.64 -19.15 5.00
CA TYR A 636 21.74 -20.10 5.13
C TYR A 636 22.84 -19.60 6.05
N GLN A 637 23.39 -20.52 6.83
CA GLN A 637 24.58 -20.28 7.62
C GLN A 637 25.81 -20.51 6.76
N LYS A 638 26.85 -19.70 6.96
CA LYS A 638 28.08 -19.63 6.14
C LYS A 638 28.80 -20.98 5.90
N PHE A 639 28.58 -21.98 6.74
CA PHE A 639 29.31 -23.26 6.70
C PHE A 639 28.57 -24.40 5.99
N ASP A 640 27.32 -24.21 5.55
CA ASP A 640 26.53 -25.26 4.90
C ASP A 640 26.56 -25.12 3.37
N THR A 641 27.73 -25.41 2.76
CA THR A 641 27.91 -25.34 1.30
C THR A 641 27.25 -26.49 0.54
N GLU A 642 26.95 -27.60 1.24
CA GLU A 642 26.25 -28.76 0.70
C GLU A 642 24.73 -28.58 0.68
N HIS A 643 24.22 -27.49 1.26
CA HIS A 643 22.79 -27.20 1.28
C HIS A 643 22.21 -27.17 -0.12
N GLN A 644 21.07 -27.86 -0.29
CA GLN A 644 20.32 -27.91 -1.53
C GLN A 644 18.96 -27.24 -1.35
N VAL A 645 18.68 -26.27 -2.22
CA VAL A 645 17.40 -25.58 -2.29
C VAL A 645 16.53 -26.30 -3.31
N VAL A 646 15.50 -26.99 -2.85
CA VAL A 646 14.47 -27.53 -3.75
C VAL A 646 13.51 -26.39 -4.09
N VAL A 647 13.44 -26.02 -5.37
CA VAL A 647 12.52 -25.02 -5.91
C VAL A 647 11.34 -25.76 -6.52
N ALA A 648 10.13 -25.47 -6.05
CA ALA A 648 8.90 -26.04 -6.62
C ALA A 648 7.83 -24.96 -6.82
N TRP A 649 6.98 -25.14 -7.83
CA TRP A 649 5.95 -24.17 -8.20
C TRP A 649 5.02 -23.78 -7.03
N ASP A 650 4.57 -24.76 -6.26
CA ASP A 650 3.68 -24.57 -5.11
C ASP A 650 4.35 -23.78 -3.97
N GLN A 651 5.66 -23.91 -3.79
CA GLN A 651 6.43 -23.17 -2.80
C GLN A 651 6.59 -21.69 -3.18
N VAL A 652 6.70 -21.39 -4.49
CA VAL A 652 6.84 -20.03 -5.00
C VAL A 652 5.48 -19.34 -5.11
N PHE A 653 4.48 -20.01 -5.66
CA PHE A 653 3.19 -19.41 -6.03
C PHE A 653 1.98 -19.88 -5.19
N GLY A 654 2.11 -20.93 -4.39
CA GLY A 654 0.96 -21.55 -3.71
C GLY A 654 0.32 -20.70 -2.60
N ARG A 655 1.06 -19.76 -2.01
CA ARG A 655 0.54 -18.78 -1.01
C ARG A 655 0.42 -17.36 -1.55
N GLY A 656 0.83 -17.14 -2.80
CA GLY A 656 0.97 -15.82 -3.42
C GLY A 656 0.03 -15.59 -4.58
N GLN A 657 0.30 -14.54 -5.35
CA GLN A 657 -0.38 -14.28 -6.61
C GLN A 657 0.19 -15.21 -7.69
N LYS A 658 -0.65 -16.08 -8.25
CA LYS A 658 -0.28 -16.88 -9.41
C LYS A 658 -0.08 -16.01 -10.66
N PRO A 659 0.78 -16.41 -11.61
CA PRO A 659 0.86 -15.80 -12.93
C PRO A 659 -0.50 -15.84 -13.64
N ALA A 660 -0.76 -14.87 -14.50
CA ALA A 660 -1.98 -14.83 -15.30
C ALA A 660 -2.01 -16.00 -16.30
N ALA A 661 -3.14 -16.69 -16.41
CA ALA A 661 -3.32 -17.83 -17.31
C ALA A 661 -2.93 -17.50 -18.76
N ALA A 662 -3.37 -16.34 -19.26
CA ALA A 662 -3.03 -15.87 -20.61
C ALA A 662 -1.51 -15.64 -20.85
N VAL A 663 -0.71 -15.45 -19.80
CA VAL A 663 0.75 -15.36 -19.90
C VAL A 663 1.35 -16.75 -20.06
N LEU A 664 0.88 -17.71 -19.26
CA LEU A 664 1.34 -19.10 -19.32
C LEU A 664 0.92 -19.75 -20.64
N GLU A 665 -0.35 -19.61 -21.04
CA GLU A 665 -0.87 -20.08 -22.33
C GLU A 665 -0.04 -19.50 -23.49
N HIS A 666 0.24 -18.20 -23.48
CA HIS A 666 1.03 -17.60 -24.56
C HIS A 666 2.46 -18.17 -24.68
N ILE A 667 3.02 -18.73 -23.61
CA ILE A 667 4.36 -19.32 -23.64
C ILE A 667 4.31 -20.82 -23.99
N PHE A 668 3.30 -21.56 -23.53
CA PHE A 668 3.23 -23.02 -23.64
C PHE A 668 2.18 -23.58 -24.61
N SER A 669 1.29 -22.76 -25.17
CA SER A 669 0.20 -23.23 -26.06
C SER A 669 0.44 -22.92 -27.54
N TYR A 670 1.66 -22.52 -27.93
CA TYR A 670 2.02 -22.25 -29.33
C TYR A 670 2.63 -23.48 -30.02
N GLU A 671 2.62 -23.48 -31.37
CA GLU A 671 3.34 -24.47 -32.19
C GLU A 671 4.79 -24.69 -31.70
N GLY A 672 5.15 -25.96 -31.55
CA GLY A 672 6.45 -26.42 -31.03
C GLY A 672 6.49 -26.70 -29.52
N SER A 673 5.40 -26.42 -28.78
CA SER A 673 5.30 -26.80 -27.36
C SER A 673 4.93 -28.28 -27.25
N PRO A 674 5.49 -29.05 -26.29
CA PRO A 674 5.05 -30.42 -26.04
C PRO A 674 3.58 -30.46 -25.58
N GLU A 675 2.85 -31.51 -25.96
CA GLU A 675 1.41 -31.64 -25.64
C GLU A 675 1.13 -31.75 -24.12
N ASP A 676 2.13 -32.12 -23.32
CA ASP A 676 2.00 -32.46 -21.88
C ASP A 676 2.87 -31.55 -20.96
N VAL A 677 3.05 -30.27 -21.32
CA VAL A 677 3.73 -29.29 -20.45
C VAL A 677 2.74 -28.62 -19.50
N ASP A 678 2.79 -29.03 -18.23
CA ASP A 678 2.20 -28.26 -17.13
C ASP A 678 3.33 -27.55 -16.38
N ILE A 679 3.38 -26.22 -16.43
CA ILE A 679 4.39 -25.46 -15.69
C ILE A 679 4.23 -25.62 -14.17
N GLU A 680 3.05 -26.02 -13.67
CA GLU A 680 2.86 -26.28 -12.24
C GLU A 680 3.69 -27.50 -11.75
N ASP A 681 4.11 -28.39 -12.65
CA ASP A 681 5.03 -29.51 -12.35
C ASP A 681 6.50 -29.04 -12.24
N PHE A 682 6.82 -27.81 -12.62
CA PHE A 682 8.20 -27.33 -12.70
C PHE A 682 8.85 -27.30 -11.32
N SER A 683 9.89 -28.12 -11.15
CA SER A 683 10.71 -28.19 -9.96
C SER A 683 12.16 -28.52 -10.29
N PHE A 684 13.08 -28.00 -9.50
CA PHE A 684 14.52 -28.25 -9.66
C PHE A 684 15.26 -27.99 -8.35
N THR A 685 16.53 -28.37 -8.31
CA THR A 685 17.38 -28.18 -7.12
C THR A 685 18.56 -27.27 -7.45
N VAL A 686 18.86 -26.32 -6.56
CA VAL A 686 20.01 -25.43 -6.65
C VAL A 686 20.91 -25.66 -5.43
N SER A 687 22.22 -25.87 -5.64
CA SER A 687 23.15 -25.95 -4.52
C SER A 687 23.57 -24.56 -4.04
N ALA A 688 23.73 -24.40 -2.72
CA ALA A 688 24.20 -23.15 -2.14
C ALA A 688 25.58 -22.74 -2.66
N ALA A 689 26.47 -23.68 -2.93
CA ALA A 689 27.80 -23.41 -3.50
C ALA A 689 27.73 -22.73 -4.89
N LEU A 690 26.86 -23.22 -5.78
CA LEU A 690 26.68 -22.61 -7.11
C LEU A 690 26.03 -21.23 -7.01
N LEU A 691 25.07 -21.06 -6.09
CA LEU A 691 24.45 -19.77 -5.84
C LEU A 691 25.45 -18.75 -5.29
N ASN A 692 26.30 -19.14 -4.35
CA ASN A 692 27.39 -18.31 -3.83
C ASN A 692 28.30 -17.85 -4.96
N LYS A 693 28.73 -18.77 -5.84
CA LYS A 693 29.57 -18.45 -6.98
C LYS A 693 28.92 -17.40 -7.89
N THR A 694 27.63 -17.55 -8.20
CA THR A 694 26.90 -16.55 -9.00
C THR A 694 26.89 -15.18 -8.33
N ILE A 695 26.56 -15.10 -7.03
CA ILE A 695 26.50 -13.83 -6.29
C ILE A 695 27.89 -13.16 -6.27
N THR A 696 28.93 -13.93 -5.95
CA THR A 696 30.32 -13.43 -5.91
C THR A 696 30.75 -12.92 -7.27
N SER A 697 30.60 -13.69 -8.35
CA SER A 697 31.05 -13.27 -9.69
C SER A 697 30.34 -12.02 -10.22
N VAL A 698 29.09 -11.76 -9.82
CA VAL A 698 28.38 -10.54 -10.21
C VAL A 698 28.93 -9.31 -9.46
N MET A 699 29.24 -9.45 -8.17
CA MET A 699 29.57 -8.32 -7.29
C MET A 699 31.07 -8.05 -7.15
N GLU A 700 31.93 -9.06 -7.35
CA GLU A 700 33.38 -9.02 -7.13
C GLU A 700 34.06 -7.80 -7.75
N PRO A 701 33.89 -7.47 -9.05
CA PRO A 701 34.59 -6.33 -9.66
C PRO A 701 34.28 -4.99 -8.98
N PHE A 702 33.09 -4.86 -8.38
CA PHE A 702 32.63 -3.63 -7.74
C PHE A 702 33.04 -3.58 -6.27
N ILE A 703 32.94 -4.71 -5.57
CA ILE A 703 33.32 -4.81 -4.17
C ILE A 703 34.82 -4.59 -4.00
N GLU A 704 35.67 -5.07 -4.92
CA GLU A 704 37.12 -4.82 -4.88
C GLU A 704 37.42 -3.31 -4.92
N CYS A 705 36.82 -2.56 -5.84
CA CYS A 705 37.01 -1.11 -5.93
C CYS A 705 36.53 -0.37 -4.67
N LEU A 706 35.38 -0.77 -4.12
CA LEU A 706 34.80 -0.17 -2.92
C LEU A 706 35.62 -0.48 -1.67
N ALA A 707 36.18 -1.70 -1.60
CA ALA A 707 37.06 -2.10 -0.52
C ALA A 707 38.39 -1.34 -0.56
N GLU A 708 38.97 -1.15 -1.75
CA GLU A 708 40.17 -0.33 -1.95
C GLU A 708 39.93 1.11 -1.49
N ALA A 709 38.80 1.72 -1.87
CA ALA A 709 38.45 3.06 -1.39
C ALA A 709 38.31 3.10 0.14
N THR A 710 37.60 2.14 0.74
CA THR A 710 37.41 2.06 2.20
C THR A 710 38.75 1.95 2.94
N TYR A 711 39.66 1.12 2.41
CA TYR A 711 41.01 0.96 2.95
C TYR A 711 41.86 2.22 2.77
N TYR A 712 41.81 2.86 1.59
CA TYR A 712 42.57 4.08 1.28
C TYR A 712 42.24 5.23 2.24
N TYR A 713 40.96 5.42 2.57
CA TYR A 713 40.52 6.42 3.54
C TYR A 713 40.75 6.03 5.00
N ASP A 714 41.35 4.85 5.25
CA ASP A 714 41.66 4.29 6.58
C ASP A 714 40.43 4.31 7.49
N CYS A 715 39.32 3.73 7.02
CA CYS A 715 38.07 3.69 7.78
C CYS A 715 38.20 2.82 9.04
N ASP A 716 37.50 3.23 10.10
CA ASP A 716 37.43 2.47 11.37
C ASP A 716 36.38 1.37 11.29
N PHE A 717 35.26 1.62 10.60
CA PHE A 717 34.15 0.70 10.40
C PHE A 717 33.66 0.72 8.96
N LEU A 718 33.16 -0.43 8.50
CA LEU A 718 32.36 -0.56 7.28
C LEU A 718 30.97 -1.07 7.65
N LEU A 719 29.95 -0.25 7.45
CA LEU A 719 28.55 -0.60 7.62
C LEU A 719 28.00 -1.15 6.31
N LEU A 720 27.33 -2.29 6.36
CA LEU A 720 26.68 -2.92 5.21
C LEU A 720 25.17 -2.77 5.35
N ALA A 721 24.57 -2.05 4.41
CA ALA A 721 23.15 -1.78 4.32
C ALA A 721 22.54 -2.32 3.03
N GLY A 722 21.22 -2.21 2.91
CA GLY A 722 20.48 -2.75 1.78
C GLY A 722 20.28 -4.27 1.87
N ARG A 723 19.27 -4.79 1.18
CA ARG A 723 18.83 -6.19 1.35
C ARG A 723 19.86 -7.22 0.86
N PRO A 724 20.55 -7.06 -0.29
CA PRO A 724 21.60 -7.98 -0.74
C PRO A 724 22.76 -8.15 0.23
N SER A 725 23.01 -7.20 1.14
CA SER A 725 24.03 -7.37 2.22
C SER A 725 23.75 -8.55 3.16
N ARG A 726 22.53 -9.09 3.13
CA ARG A 726 22.12 -10.29 3.87
C ARG A 726 22.67 -11.58 3.28
N PHE A 727 23.18 -11.56 2.04
CA PHE A 727 23.70 -12.76 1.40
C PHE A 727 25.05 -13.14 2.01
N PRO A 728 25.21 -14.38 2.54
CA PRO A 728 26.46 -14.86 3.11
C PRO A 728 27.66 -14.70 2.16
N ALA A 729 27.48 -15.06 0.89
CA ALA A 729 28.52 -14.96 -0.14
C ALA A 729 29.07 -13.54 -0.33
N LEU A 730 28.19 -12.54 -0.29
CA LEU A 730 28.58 -11.14 -0.46
C LEU A 730 29.34 -10.63 0.77
N ARG A 731 28.91 -11.01 1.97
CA ARG A 731 29.63 -10.69 3.20
C ARG A 731 31.02 -11.33 3.21
N ASP A 732 31.14 -12.58 2.77
CA ASP A 732 32.42 -13.28 2.74
C ASP A 732 33.38 -12.66 1.72
N LEU A 733 32.89 -12.29 0.53
CA LEU A 733 33.64 -11.52 -0.46
C LEU A 733 34.17 -10.20 0.13
N ILE A 734 33.32 -9.41 0.80
CA ILE A 734 33.74 -8.14 1.43
C ILE A 734 34.82 -8.37 2.49
N ILE A 735 34.68 -9.40 3.34
CA ILE A 735 35.69 -9.71 4.36
C ILE A 735 37.02 -10.16 3.72
N GLN A 736 36.96 -10.93 2.63
CA GLN A 736 38.15 -11.36 1.89
C GLN A 736 38.92 -10.19 1.26
N CYS A 737 38.22 -9.15 0.81
CA CYS A 737 38.86 -7.92 0.34
C CYS A 737 39.52 -7.08 1.45
N MET A 738 39.27 -7.40 2.73
CA MET A 738 39.84 -6.73 3.92
C MET A 738 39.78 -5.19 3.90
N PRO A 739 38.62 -4.56 3.62
CA PRO A 739 38.49 -3.10 3.67
C PRO A 739 38.77 -2.52 5.06
N VAL A 740 38.38 -3.28 6.09
CA VAL A 740 38.67 -3.10 7.52
C VAL A 740 38.83 -4.48 8.15
N SER A 741 39.18 -4.56 9.44
CA SER A 741 39.22 -5.86 10.14
C SER A 741 37.82 -6.48 10.20
N ALA A 742 37.74 -7.82 10.19
CA ALA A 742 36.46 -8.53 10.04
C ALA A 742 35.43 -8.20 11.15
N ASP A 743 35.90 -7.89 12.37
CA ASP A 743 35.08 -7.45 13.50
C ASP A 743 34.50 -6.03 13.34
N ARG A 744 35.07 -5.24 12.43
CA ARG A 744 34.66 -3.86 12.10
C ARG A 744 33.77 -3.78 10.86
N VAL A 745 33.46 -4.92 10.23
CA VAL A 745 32.44 -5.03 9.17
C VAL A 745 31.09 -5.31 9.82
N ILE A 746 30.24 -4.29 9.91
CA ILE A 746 28.95 -4.34 10.62
C ILE A 746 27.83 -4.51 9.61
N THR A 747 27.07 -5.60 9.72
CA THR A 747 25.86 -5.81 8.92
C THR A 747 24.66 -5.19 9.61
N MET A 748 23.97 -4.26 8.96
CA MET A 748 22.89 -3.51 9.61
C MET A 748 21.63 -4.35 9.84
N HIS A 749 21.45 -5.48 9.16
CA HIS A 749 20.23 -6.28 9.29
C HIS A 749 20.17 -7.14 10.57
N ASP A 750 21.32 -7.57 11.08
CA ASP A 750 21.49 -8.36 12.31
C ASP A 750 22.15 -7.55 13.43
N TYR A 751 22.38 -6.25 13.21
CA TYR A 751 22.89 -5.32 14.21
C TYR A 751 21.90 -5.16 15.36
N GLU A 752 22.39 -5.38 16.58
CA GLU A 752 21.64 -5.30 17.83
C GLU A 752 21.43 -3.85 18.26
N VAL A 753 20.18 -3.51 18.57
CA VAL A 753 19.70 -2.17 18.91
C VAL A 753 18.82 -2.20 20.15
N GLY A 754 18.79 -1.09 20.89
CA GLY A 754 17.96 -0.95 22.08
C GLY A 754 16.46 -0.77 21.80
N ASP A 755 15.70 -0.56 22.87
CA ASP A 755 14.25 -0.33 22.81
C ASP A 755 13.85 0.92 22.03
N TRP A 756 14.80 1.85 21.87
CA TRP A 756 14.63 3.09 21.09
C TRP A 756 14.34 2.81 19.60
N TYR A 757 14.79 1.67 19.05
CA TYR A 757 14.57 1.35 17.65
C TYR A 757 13.15 0.77 17.45
N PRO A 758 12.26 1.47 16.72
CA PRO A 758 10.83 1.17 16.69
C PRO A 758 10.48 -0.14 15.96
N LEU A 759 11.35 -0.59 15.07
CA LEU A 759 11.08 -1.70 14.13
C LEU A 759 11.93 -2.94 14.43
N ARG A 760 12.53 -3.00 15.62
CA ARG A 760 13.39 -4.11 16.02
C ARG A 760 12.60 -5.42 16.05
N ASN A 761 13.26 -6.51 15.70
CA ASN A 761 12.69 -7.84 15.81
C ASN A 761 12.71 -8.34 17.27
N SER A 762 12.18 -9.54 17.51
CA SER A 762 12.15 -10.16 18.85
C SER A 762 13.52 -10.49 19.44
N LYS A 763 14.60 -10.37 18.66
CA LYS A 763 16.00 -10.52 19.10
C LYS A 763 16.69 -9.17 19.30
N PHE A 764 15.94 -8.06 19.33
CA PHE A 764 16.50 -6.71 19.43
C PHE A 764 17.43 -6.35 18.28
N GLN A 765 17.16 -6.85 17.07
CA GLN A 765 17.93 -6.50 15.87
C GLN A 765 17.07 -5.71 14.89
N ILE A 766 17.70 -4.89 14.03
CA ILE A 766 17.01 -4.07 13.03
C ILE A 766 16.12 -4.90 12.08
N GLY A 767 16.57 -6.07 11.63
CA GLY A 767 15.78 -6.94 10.76
C GLY A 767 15.80 -6.52 9.29
N ASP A 768 14.93 -5.60 8.88
CA ASP A 768 14.88 -5.10 7.48
C ASP A 768 15.77 -3.86 7.34
N PRO A 769 16.96 -3.94 6.71
CA PRO A 769 17.91 -2.83 6.66
C PRO A 769 17.37 -1.61 5.89
N LYS A 770 16.26 -1.73 5.13
CA LYS A 770 15.63 -0.57 4.48
C LYS A 770 15.07 0.43 5.50
N THR A 771 14.81 0.01 6.73
CA THR A 771 14.29 0.92 7.77
C THR A 771 15.37 1.85 8.33
N CYS A 772 16.66 1.54 8.14
CA CYS A 772 17.78 2.35 8.64
C CYS A 772 17.78 3.77 8.10
N ALA A 773 17.52 3.96 6.80
CA ALA A 773 17.53 5.28 6.20
C ALA A 773 16.42 6.18 6.80
N ALA A 774 15.19 5.67 6.94
CA ALA A 774 14.10 6.44 7.54
C ALA A 774 14.32 6.70 9.05
N VAL A 775 14.76 5.70 9.82
CA VAL A 775 15.02 5.88 11.26
C VAL A 775 16.21 6.81 11.50
N GLY A 776 17.26 6.71 10.69
CA GLY A 776 18.40 7.61 10.74
C GLY A 776 18.05 9.05 10.42
N ALA A 777 17.26 9.27 9.37
CA ALA A 777 16.77 10.61 9.03
C ALA A 777 15.87 11.18 10.13
N MET A 778 15.08 10.34 10.82
CA MET A 778 14.34 10.74 12.02
C MET A 778 15.29 11.21 13.14
N ILE A 779 16.36 10.45 13.44
CA ILE A 779 17.36 10.86 14.45
C ILE A 779 17.94 12.23 14.12
N CYS A 780 18.38 12.43 12.86
CA CYS A 780 18.94 13.70 12.43
C CYS A 780 17.92 14.85 12.54
N ALA A 781 16.67 14.62 12.10
CA ALA A 781 15.62 15.62 12.11
C ALA A 781 15.16 16.02 13.52
N LEU A 782 15.27 15.11 14.49
CA LEU A 782 15.01 15.39 15.91
C LEU A 782 16.18 16.10 16.57
N SER A 783 17.41 15.77 16.17
CA SER A 783 18.63 16.40 16.71
C SER A 783 18.72 17.87 16.32
N GLU A 784 18.35 18.23 15.08
CA GLU A 784 18.27 19.64 14.65
C GLU A 784 17.24 20.44 15.46
N GLY A 785 16.08 19.85 15.75
CA GLY A 785 15.02 20.52 16.52
C GLY A 785 15.36 20.73 18.00
N GLN A 786 16.37 20.04 18.53
CA GLN A 786 16.86 20.22 19.91
C GLN A 786 18.06 21.18 20.03
N LEU A 787 18.59 21.66 18.90
CA LEU A 787 19.74 22.59 18.88
C LEU A 787 19.32 24.07 18.87
N ASP A 788 18.03 24.36 18.76
CA ASP A 788 17.47 25.71 18.72
C ASP A 788 16.97 26.24 20.10
N ASP A 789 17.26 25.55 21.21
CA ASP A 789 17.00 26.00 22.59
C ASP A 789 18.28 26.38 23.38
#